data_AF-A0A4Q1SY97-F1
#
_entry.id   AF-A0A4Q1SY97-F1
#
_cell.length_a   1.000
_cell.length_b   1.000
_cell.length_c   1.000
_cell.angle_alpha   90.00
_cell.angle_beta   90.00
_cell.angle_gamma   90.00
#
_symmetry.space_group_name_H-M   'P 1'
#
loop_
_entity.id
_entity.type
_entity.pdbx_description
1 polymer ?
#
loop_
_entity_poly.entity_id
_entity_poly.type
_entity_poly.pdbx_seq_one_letter_code
_entity_poly.pdbx_strand_id
1 'polypeptide(L)'
;MNRKLVKQEDIVKKILFLILCFLLVPTLSFAEGGEGIQFADSNLEQAVREAIQKPSGIITPNDVAGLQSLDASNKKIKSLDGIQSLRQLLSLNLNGNEISDVSPLLELDRLQALFLADNKVRDLSFINTMSLKRVDLTGNGIVTIPELNSPTLTSLIIQNNKITSLDFVSGLPELTELNVSDNQIRDLTPLKKLTNLRLFLAGFNQIQDLTPIQDLPIRSFSLHHNQITSIEPIRHMKHLHEFEEIKLHDLSFNPIRDISPLETQTQIEKINLSGLPITDLSPLSKLVNLRKLELDRTGTITDISPLVHLQKLEYLNLGNNLIKNMNLLNELPQLKELIIWDEHYGRPFNIHMFEQFRNKLEEIQRGIIRDDMSELEKEFAIFQYIVKNTSYSLHHRTAYDALMNGVANCDGYATSVQILLDLQGIENEIAAGIAANGIAHGWNLVKIDGQYYHLDATYSDRNINFETSFSYFNVTDKQIQQDREYFKTRYHEDATSERFKDLHSITVGVMKGEWIYIDLGDEKIKYDGTQKQSVQGEMPIDILLNGYPQHYDQTPVMMNNRTLVPLRGLFEALGAVVEWDPTTNTAKATKDSDVISITIGSRQASHNGKDVILDQEAKMINGRTMVPLRFVSESLRATVNWNGESKTISIDTK
;
A
#
# COMPACT_ATOMS: atom_id res chain seq x y z
N MET A 1 -29.66 -86.79 23.39
CA MET A 1 -30.92 -86.25 23.94
C MET A 1 -30.56 -85.22 25.02
N ASN A 2 -31.26 -84.08 25.10
CA ASN A 2 -31.06 -82.97 26.08
C ASN A 2 -30.03 -81.85 25.79
N ARG A 3 -30.03 -81.28 24.57
CA ARG A 3 -29.61 -79.87 24.35
C ARG A 3 -30.56 -79.02 23.50
N LYS A 4 -31.61 -79.61 22.91
CA LYS A 4 -32.66 -78.88 22.18
C LYS A 4 -33.88 -78.49 23.04
N LEU A 5 -34.08 -79.10 24.20
CA LEU A 5 -35.23 -78.80 25.08
C LEU A 5 -35.01 -77.55 25.96
N VAL A 6 -33.78 -77.23 26.33
CA VAL A 6 -33.47 -76.05 27.19
C VAL A 6 -33.64 -74.71 26.45
N LYS A 7 -33.52 -74.69 25.11
CA LYS A 7 -33.70 -73.46 24.32
C LYS A 7 -35.17 -73.13 24.00
N GLN A 8 -36.11 -74.07 24.14
CA GLN A 8 -37.53 -73.82 23.88
C GLN A 8 -38.27 -73.27 25.12
N GLU A 9 -37.89 -73.66 26.34
CA GLU A 9 -38.53 -73.13 27.57
C GLU A 9 -38.20 -71.65 27.84
N ASP A 10 -37.00 -71.18 27.49
CA ASP A 10 -36.60 -69.77 27.67
C ASP A 10 -37.27 -68.80 26.69
N ILE A 11 -37.59 -69.28 25.48
CA ILE A 11 -38.31 -68.50 24.47
C ILE A 11 -39.80 -68.41 24.83
N VAL A 12 -40.39 -69.51 25.34
CA VAL A 12 -41.79 -69.51 25.79
C VAL A 12 -41.97 -68.65 27.05
N LYS A 13 -41.01 -68.62 28.00
CA LYS A 13 -41.06 -67.72 29.16
C LYS A 13 -40.90 -66.24 28.80
N LYS A 14 -40.05 -65.90 27.81
CA LYS A 14 -39.91 -64.52 27.32
C LYS A 14 -41.12 -64.05 26.51
N ILE A 15 -41.75 -64.93 25.74
CA ILE A 15 -42.98 -64.62 24.99
C ILE A 15 -44.19 -64.54 25.95
N LEU A 16 -44.27 -65.37 27.00
CA LEU A 16 -45.31 -65.25 28.03
C LEU A 16 -45.15 -63.98 28.87
N PHE A 17 -43.92 -63.53 29.15
CA PHE A 17 -43.66 -62.26 29.85
C PHE A 17 -44.01 -61.04 28.99
N LEU A 18 -43.80 -61.12 27.66
CA LEU A 18 -44.24 -60.09 26.70
C LEU A 18 -45.77 -60.06 26.51
N ILE A 19 -46.45 -61.21 26.65
CA ILE A 19 -47.92 -61.29 26.51
C ILE A 19 -48.64 -60.96 27.84
N LEU A 20 -48.04 -61.22 29.00
CA LEU A 20 -48.63 -60.84 30.30
C LEU A 20 -48.53 -59.34 30.61
N CYS A 21 -47.58 -58.61 30.00
CA CYS A 21 -47.49 -57.15 30.14
C CYS A 21 -48.49 -56.38 29.25
N PHE A 22 -49.20 -57.06 28.34
CA PHE A 22 -50.17 -56.44 27.42
C PHE A 22 -51.66 -56.66 27.80
N LEU A 23 -51.95 -57.32 28.92
CA LEU A 23 -53.32 -57.60 29.37
C LEU A 23 -53.54 -57.20 30.83
N LEU A 24 -53.41 -55.91 31.14
CA LEU A 24 -53.99 -55.27 32.32
C LEU A 24 -53.93 -53.74 32.14
N VAL A 25 -54.77 -53.22 31.23
CA VAL A 25 -55.12 -51.80 31.20
C VAL A 25 -56.49 -51.66 31.87
N PRO A 26 -56.60 -51.12 33.09
CA PRO A 26 -57.85 -50.52 33.51
C PRO A 26 -58.02 -49.22 32.71
N THR A 27 -59.21 -49.06 32.14
CA THR A 27 -59.65 -47.87 31.42
C THR A 27 -59.34 -46.60 32.22
N LEU A 28 -58.35 -45.83 31.74
CA LEU A 28 -58.11 -44.46 32.15
C LEU A 28 -58.21 -43.56 30.92
N SER A 29 -59.12 -42.60 31.06
CA SER A 29 -59.40 -41.46 30.21
C SER A 29 -58.20 -40.95 29.40
N PHE A 30 -58.43 -40.71 28.11
CA PHE A 30 -57.55 -39.94 27.23
C PHE A 30 -57.17 -38.61 27.90
N ALA A 31 -55.86 -38.38 28.03
CA ALA A 31 -55.26 -37.06 28.04
C ALA A 31 -54.20 -37.09 26.93
N GLU A 32 -54.38 -36.26 25.90
CA GLU A 32 -53.37 -36.01 24.87
C GLU A 32 -52.11 -35.42 25.53
N GLY A 33 -51.09 -36.25 25.74
CA GLY A 33 -49.77 -35.83 26.17
C GLY A 33 -48.73 -36.55 25.35
N GLY A 34 -48.37 -36.00 24.18
CA GLY A 34 -47.27 -36.53 23.37
C GLY A 34 -45.95 -36.42 24.14
N GLU A 35 -45.12 -37.47 24.10
CA GLU A 35 -43.77 -37.44 24.67
C GLU A 35 -42.99 -36.25 24.10
N GLY A 36 -42.51 -35.37 24.97
CA GLY A 36 -41.73 -34.20 24.59
C GLY A 36 -40.31 -34.57 24.16
N ILE A 37 -39.77 -33.87 23.17
CA ILE A 37 -38.36 -33.93 22.79
C ILE A 37 -37.54 -33.29 23.92
N GLN A 38 -36.57 -34.04 24.43
CA GLN A 38 -35.64 -33.57 25.45
C GLN A 38 -34.29 -33.23 24.81
N PHE A 39 -33.77 -32.04 25.11
CA PHE A 39 -32.43 -31.61 24.73
C PHE A 39 -31.56 -31.55 25.97
N ALA A 40 -30.36 -32.14 25.92
CA ALA A 40 -29.45 -32.12 27.07
C ALA A 40 -28.81 -30.73 27.27
N ASP A 41 -28.67 -29.97 26.18
CA ASP A 41 -28.11 -28.61 26.18
C ASP A 41 -29.23 -27.58 26.02
N SER A 42 -29.38 -26.71 27.01
CA SER A 42 -30.42 -25.67 27.00
C SER A 42 -30.22 -24.63 25.89
N ASN A 43 -28.98 -24.40 25.43
CA ASN A 43 -28.71 -23.48 24.33
C ASN A 43 -29.13 -24.09 22.99
N LEU A 44 -28.99 -25.41 22.83
CA LEU A 44 -29.53 -26.13 21.67
C LEU A 44 -31.06 -26.11 21.70
N GLU A 45 -31.68 -26.37 22.85
CA GLU A 45 -33.13 -26.25 23.00
C GLU A 45 -33.60 -24.85 22.62
N GLN A 46 -32.91 -23.81 23.11
CA GLN A 46 -33.24 -22.43 22.79
C GLN A 46 -33.13 -22.15 21.28
N ALA A 47 -32.07 -22.62 20.61
CA ALA A 47 -31.95 -22.45 19.17
C ALA A 47 -33.11 -23.13 18.41
N VAL A 48 -33.53 -24.32 18.84
CA VAL A 48 -34.69 -25.00 18.27
C VAL A 48 -35.97 -24.21 18.52
N ARG A 49 -36.18 -23.70 19.74
CA ARG A 49 -37.36 -22.86 20.10
C ARG A 49 -37.44 -21.61 19.26
N GLU A 50 -36.32 -20.92 19.05
CA GLU A 50 -36.21 -19.75 18.18
C GLU A 50 -36.61 -20.12 16.74
N ALA A 51 -36.10 -21.24 16.22
CA ALA A 51 -36.37 -21.68 14.86
C ALA A 51 -37.84 -22.08 14.61
N ILE A 52 -38.49 -22.73 15.59
CA ILE A 52 -39.91 -23.14 15.49
C ILE A 52 -40.88 -22.07 16.03
N GLN A 53 -40.38 -20.92 16.48
CA GLN A 53 -41.16 -19.83 17.08
C GLN A 53 -42.01 -20.26 18.29
N LYS A 54 -41.45 -21.12 19.16
CA LYS A 54 -42.13 -21.68 20.34
C LYS A 54 -41.35 -21.40 21.64
N PRO A 55 -41.53 -20.23 22.26
CA PRO A 55 -40.70 -19.78 23.38
C PRO A 55 -40.90 -20.57 24.68
N SER A 56 -42.03 -21.26 24.86
CA SER A 56 -42.34 -22.01 26.07
C SER A 56 -43.17 -23.27 25.77
N GLY A 57 -43.37 -24.09 26.80
CA GLY A 57 -44.09 -25.36 26.68
C GLY A 57 -43.25 -26.49 26.08
N ILE A 58 -43.83 -27.67 26.02
CA ILE A 58 -43.17 -28.89 25.53
C ILE A 58 -42.94 -28.78 24.02
N ILE A 59 -41.72 -29.09 23.56
CA ILE A 59 -41.41 -29.28 22.14
C ILE A 59 -41.80 -30.71 21.79
N THR A 60 -42.69 -30.89 20.83
CA THR A 60 -43.21 -32.18 20.36
C THR A 60 -42.66 -32.50 18.97
N PRO A 61 -42.68 -33.77 18.53
CA PRO A 61 -42.31 -34.14 17.17
C PRO A 61 -43.04 -33.35 16.07
N ASN A 62 -44.30 -32.99 16.29
CA ASN A 62 -45.08 -32.19 15.34
C ASN A 62 -44.57 -30.76 15.22
N ASP A 63 -44.06 -30.17 16.30
CA ASP A 63 -43.55 -28.79 16.27
C ASP A 63 -42.29 -28.68 15.38
N VAL A 64 -41.49 -29.75 15.31
CA VAL A 64 -40.23 -29.78 14.53
C VAL A 64 -40.38 -30.48 13.17
N ALA A 65 -41.56 -31.00 12.84
CA ALA A 65 -41.78 -31.78 11.62
C ALA A 65 -41.55 -30.98 10.33
N GLY A 66 -41.65 -29.65 10.37
CA GLY A 66 -41.36 -28.76 9.24
C GLY A 66 -39.95 -28.18 9.21
N LEU A 67 -39.11 -28.46 10.21
CA LEU A 67 -37.81 -27.81 10.36
C LEU A 67 -36.77 -28.43 9.41
N GLN A 68 -36.47 -27.74 8.32
CA GLN A 68 -35.49 -28.18 7.31
C GLN A 68 -34.11 -27.52 7.45
N SER A 69 -34.02 -26.40 8.16
CA SER A 69 -32.75 -25.74 8.43
C SER A 69 -32.74 -25.22 9.86
N LEU A 70 -31.61 -25.38 10.54
CA LEU A 70 -31.38 -24.86 11.88
C LEU A 70 -30.05 -24.12 11.92
N ASP A 71 -30.10 -22.85 12.31
CA ASP A 71 -28.91 -22.09 12.71
C ASP A 71 -28.84 -22.06 14.24
N ALA A 72 -27.82 -22.72 14.77
CA ALA A 72 -27.49 -22.79 16.18
C ALA A 72 -26.02 -22.33 16.41
N SER A 73 -25.51 -21.47 15.55
CA SER A 73 -24.14 -20.95 15.63
C SER A 73 -23.95 -19.96 16.80
N ASN A 74 -22.74 -19.94 17.38
CA ASN A 74 -22.33 -19.04 18.45
C ASN A 74 -23.20 -19.07 19.71
N LYS A 75 -23.78 -20.23 20.03
CA LYS A 75 -24.70 -20.43 21.17
C LYS A 75 -24.03 -21.10 22.39
N LYS A 76 -22.72 -21.40 22.32
CA LYS A 76 -21.96 -22.12 23.36
C LYS A 76 -22.50 -23.53 23.65
N ILE A 77 -23.02 -24.19 22.62
CA ILE A 77 -23.56 -25.55 22.69
C ILE A 77 -22.40 -26.54 22.92
N LYS A 78 -22.61 -27.49 23.84
CA LYS A 78 -21.65 -28.55 24.17
C LYS A 78 -22.17 -29.94 23.82
N SER A 79 -23.45 -30.20 24.06
CA SER A 79 -24.09 -31.48 23.72
C SER A 79 -25.11 -31.31 22.60
N LEU A 80 -25.13 -32.29 21.70
CA LEU A 80 -26.12 -32.40 20.63
C LEU A 80 -27.25 -33.39 20.97
N ASP A 81 -27.28 -33.95 22.18
CA ASP A 81 -28.36 -34.87 22.56
C ASP A 81 -29.73 -34.19 22.51
N GLY A 82 -30.67 -34.85 21.86
CA GLY A 82 -31.99 -34.35 21.51
C GLY A 82 -32.12 -34.01 20.03
N ILE A 83 -31.01 -33.69 19.35
CA ILE A 83 -31.02 -33.32 17.92
C ILE A 83 -31.47 -34.46 17.01
N GLN A 84 -31.34 -35.72 17.45
CA GLN A 84 -31.78 -36.93 16.73
C GLN A 84 -33.26 -36.88 16.33
N SER A 85 -34.06 -36.06 17.01
CA SER A 85 -35.49 -35.88 16.72
C SER A 85 -35.74 -34.97 15.50
N LEU A 86 -34.75 -34.20 15.05
CA LEU A 86 -34.86 -33.21 13.96
C LEU A 86 -34.60 -33.83 12.57
N ARG A 87 -35.19 -34.99 12.29
CA ARG A 87 -34.89 -35.83 11.11
C ARG A 87 -35.17 -35.18 9.74
N GLN A 88 -35.85 -34.04 9.71
CA GLN A 88 -36.18 -33.31 8.48
C GLN A 88 -35.12 -32.27 8.07
N LEU A 89 -34.09 -32.07 8.90
CA LEU A 89 -33.01 -31.14 8.58
C LEU A 89 -32.26 -31.54 7.31
N LEU A 90 -32.15 -30.57 6.41
CA LEU A 90 -31.32 -30.58 5.20
C LEU A 90 -30.04 -29.79 5.43
N SER A 91 -30.07 -28.77 6.29
CA SER A 91 -28.93 -27.92 6.61
C SER A 91 -28.86 -27.61 8.10
N LEU A 92 -27.66 -27.71 8.68
CA LEU A 92 -27.41 -27.46 10.10
C LEU A 92 -26.14 -26.63 10.26
N ASN A 93 -26.29 -25.43 10.83
CA ASN A 93 -25.18 -24.55 11.18
C ASN A 93 -24.93 -24.60 12.70
N LEU A 94 -23.75 -25.10 13.07
CA LEU A 94 -23.28 -25.26 14.45
C LEU A 94 -21.95 -24.53 14.68
N ASN A 95 -21.58 -23.57 13.83
CA ASN A 95 -20.31 -22.85 13.93
C ASN A 95 -20.13 -22.12 15.28
N GLY A 96 -18.90 -22.03 15.78
CA GLY A 96 -18.58 -21.23 16.97
C GLY A 96 -19.18 -21.77 18.27
N ASN A 97 -19.17 -23.11 18.43
CA ASN A 97 -19.67 -23.78 19.63
C ASN A 97 -18.54 -24.58 20.31
N GLU A 98 -18.87 -25.43 21.27
CA GLU A 98 -17.91 -26.23 22.03
C GLU A 98 -18.11 -27.74 21.81
N ILE A 99 -18.64 -28.13 20.65
CA ILE A 99 -19.04 -29.49 20.34
C ILE A 99 -17.81 -30.35 20.05
N SER A 100 -17.73 -31.52 20.70
CA SER A 100 -16.72 -32.54 20.42
C SER A 100 -17.31 -33.86 19.94
N ASP A 101 -18.54 -34.17 20.37
CA ASP A 101 -19.26 -35.39 20.01
C ASP A 101 -20.36 -35.06 18.99
N VAL A 102 -20.22 -35.66 17.80
CA VAL A 102 -21.16 -35.51 16.69
C VAL A 102 -21.97 -36.78 16.43
N SER A 103 -21.83 -37.81 17.28
CA SER A 103 -22.59 -39.05 17.15
C SER A 103 -24.12 -38.85 17.14
N PRO A 104 -24.71 -37.84 17.83
CA PRO A 104 -26.13 -37.55 17.70
C PRO A 104 -26.58 -37.17 16.27
N LEU A 105 -25.66 -36.71 15.41
CA LEU A 105 -26.00 -36.32 14.03
C LEU A 105 -26.23 -37.52 13.11
N LEU A 106 -25.79 -38.72 13.50
CA LEU A 106 -25.86 -39.93 12.65
C LEU A 106 -27.30 -40.36 12.31
N GLU A 107 -28.29 -39.90 13.08
CA GLU A 107 -29.72 -40.17 12.83
C GLU A 107 -30.39 -39.16 11.87
N LEU A 108 -29.64 -38.15 11.41
CA LEU A 108 -30.13 -37.10 10.51
C LEU A 108 -29.92 -37.50 9.05
N ASP A 109 -30.64 -38.53 8.61
CA ASP A 109 -30.47 -39.17 7.29
C ASP A 109 -30.66 -38.23 6.08
N ARG A 110 -31.32 -37.09 6.27
CA ARG A 110 -31.60 -36.09 5.22
C ARG A 110 -30.57 -34.96 5.15
N LEU A 111 -29.66 -34.89 6.11
CA LEU A 111 -28.73 -33.76 6.22
C LEU A 111 -27.79 -33.73 5.02
N GLN A 112 -27.74 -32.60 4.32
CA GLN A 112 -26.90 -32.38 3.14
C GLN A 112 -25.79 -31.35 3.39
N ALA A 113 -26.02 -30.38 4.27
CA ALA A 113 -25.05 -29.34 4.60
C ALA A 113 -24.84 -29.25 6.11
N LEU A 114 -23.61 -29.43 6.56
CA LEU A 114 -23.22 -29.40 7.96
C LEU A 114 -22.06 -28.44 8.17
N PHE A 115 -22.28 -27.42 8.99
CA PHE A 115 -21.25 -26.44 9.34
C PHE A 115 -20.87 -26.59 10.81
N LEU A 116 -19.61 -26.90 11.07
CA LEU A 116 -19.02 -27.21 12.38
C LEU A 116 -17.75 -26.38 12.62
N ALA A 117 -17.59 -25.23 11.95
CA ALA A 117 -16.42 -24.37 12.12
C ALA A 117 -16.25 -23.95 13.59
N ASP A 118 -15.01 -23.79 14.04
CA ASP A 118 -14.65 -23.33 15.38
C ASP A 118 -15.34 -24.14 16.50
N ASN A 119 -15.10 -25.45 16.49
CA ASN A 119 -15.56 -26.40 17.49
C ASN A 119 -14.39 -27.29 18.00
N LYS A 120 -14.67 -28.47 18.54
CA LYS A 120 -13.68 -29.43 19.08
C LYS A 120 -13.83 -30.82 18.43
N VAL A 121 -14.35 -30.88 17.19
CA VAL A 121 -14.63 -32.13 16.48
C VAL A 121 -13.34 -32.73 15.91
N ARG A 122 -13.01 -33.95 16.32
CA ARG A 122 -11.81 -34.68 15.84
C ARG A 122 -12.12 -36.01 15.15
N ASP A 123 -13.30 -36.56 15.38
CA ASP A 123 -13.76 -37.77 14.70
C ASP A 123 -14.57 -37.38 13.47
N LEU A 124 -14.05 -37.75 12.30
CA LEU A 124 -14.65 -37.44 11.00
C LEU A 124 -15.36 -38.66 10.39
N SER A 125 -15.50 -39.76 11.14
CA SER A 125 -16.13 -40.99 10.65
C SER A 125 -17.59 -40.80 10.19
N PHE A 126 -18.28 -39.76 10.68
CA PHE A 126 -19.63 -39.40 10.23
C PHE A 126 -19.70 -39.08 8.72
N ILE A 127 -18.61 -38.64 8.11
CA ILE A 127 -18.54 -38.38 6.66
C ILE A 127 -18.72 -39.69 5.86
N ASN A 128 -18.33 -40.83 6.43
CA ASN A 128 -18.43 -42.13 5.77
C ASN A 128 -19.81 -42.75 5.86
N THR A 129 -20.66 -42.25 6.77
CA THR A 129 -21.98 -42.82 7.05
C THR A 129 -23.11 -41.92 6.53
N MET A 130 -22.92 -40.61 6.58
CA MET A 130 -23.93 -39.63 6.18
C MET A 130 -23.83 -39.26 4.70
N SER A 131 -24.97 -38.95 4.06
CA SER A 131 -25.04 -38.51 2.65
C SER A 131 -24.86 -36.99 2.49
N LEU A 132 -23.80 -36.46 3.10
CA LEU A 132 -23.49 -35.03 3.09
C LEU A 132 -22.98 -34.58 1.72
N LYS A 133 -23.33 -33.35 1.33
CA LYS A 133 -22.83 -32.65 0.13
C LYS A 133 -21.83 -31.56 0.47
N ARG A 134 -22.01 -30.90 1.61
CA ARG A 134 -21.14 -29.82 2.09
C ARG A 134 -20.82 -29.98 3.56
N VAL A 135 -19.54 -29.92 3.89
CA VAL A 135 -19.04 -30.00 5.26
C VAL A 135 -18.02 -28.88 5.49
N ASP A 136 -18.20 -28.14 6.57
CA ASP A 136 -17.22 -27.18 7.07
C ASP A 136 -16.73 -27.59 8.46
N LEU A 137 -15.43 -27.84 8.57
CA LEU A 137 -14.70 -28.26 9.76
C LEU A 137 -13.56 -27.29 10.10
N THR A 138 -13.66 -26.03 9.68
CA THR A 138 -12.67 -25.00 9.96
C THR A 138 -12.36 -24.91 11.46
N GLY A 139 -11.10 -24.74 11.87
CA GLY A 139 -10.79 -24.38 13.26
C GLY A 139 -11.07 -25.45 14.32
N ASN A 140 -11.02 -26.75 14.00
CA ASN A 140 -11.32 -27.83 14.94
C ASN A 140 -10.10 -28.49 15.59
N GLY A 141 -8.89 -28.10 15.19
CA GLY A 141 -7.64 -28.69 15.66
C GLY A 141 -7.45 -30.15 15.23
N ILE A 142 -7.94 -30.51 14.05
CA ILE A 142 -7.80 -31.83 13.42
C ILE A 142 -6.35 -32.03 12.99
N VAL A 143 -5.77 -33.17 13.33
CA VAL A 143 -4.36 -33.51 12.99
C VAL A 143 -4.31 -34.64 11.97
N THR A 144 -5.06 -35.71 12.23
CA THR A 144 -5.15 -36.89 11.36
C THR A 144 -6.58 -37.07 10.91
N ILE A 145 -6.76 -37.38 9.63
CA ILE A 145 -8.06 -37.69 9.05
C ILE A 145 -8.05 -39.18 8.68
N PRO A 146 -9.07 -39.96 9.08
CA PRO A 146 -9.18 -41.35 8.65
C PRO A 146 -9.40 -41.43 7.13
N GLU A 147 -9.30 -42.63 6.56
CA GLU A 147 -9.78 -42.81 5.19
C GLU A 147 -11.26 -42.43 5.09
N LEU A 148 -11.56 -41.50 4.18
CA LEU A 148 -12.92 -41.05 3.93
C LEU A 148 -13.49 -41.75 2.71
N ASN A 149 -14.78 -42.06 2.74
CA ASN A 149 -15.51 -42.64 1.62
C ASN A 149 -16.90 -42.00 1.56
N SER A 150 -17.05 -40.99 0.73
CA SER A 150 -18.32 -40.29 0.54
C SER A 150 -18.59 -40.05 -0.94
N PRO A 151 -19.58 -40.75 -1.53
CA PRO A 151 -19.91 -40.58 -2.95
C PRO A 151 -20.74 -39.33 -3.24
N THR A 152 -21.14 -38.57 -2.22
CA THR A 152 -22.01 -37.38 -2.38
C THR A 152 -21.33 -36.07 -2.03
N LEU A 153 -20.17 -36.10 -1.36
CA LEU A 153 -19.53 -34.90 -0.85
C LEU A 153 -18.90 -34.10 -1.99
N THR A 154 -19.43 -32.90 -2.24
CA THR A 154 -19.00 -32.01 -3.31
C THR A 154 -18.17 -30.83 -2.81
N SER A 155 -18.27 -30.46 -1.53
CA SER A 155 -17.53 -29.35 -0.92
C SER A 155 -17.05 -29.74 0.49
N LEU A 156 -15.74 -29.68 0.70
CA LEU A 156 -15.10 -29.94 2.00
C LEU A 156 -14.19 -28.76 2.37
N ILE A 157 -14.51 -28.11 3.47
CA ILE A 157 -13.75 -27.01 4.05
C ILE A 157 -13.16 -27.50 5.36
N ILE A 158 -11.84 -27.48 5.49
CA ILE A 158 -11.10 -27.95 6.68
C ILE A 158 -9.92 -27.01 6.99
N GLN A 159 -10.12 -25.72 6.73
CA GLN A 159 -9.15 -24.67 6.96
C GLN A 159 -8.77 -24.53 8.44
N ASN A 160 -7.60 -23.97 8.76
CA ASN A 160 -7.18 -23.67 10.13
C ASN A 160 -7.22 -24.91 11.03
N ASN A 161 -6.50 -25.94 10.60
CA ASN A 161 -6.33 -27.19 11.33
C ASN A 161 -4.83 -27.52 11.40
N LYS A 162 -4.47 -28.78 11.60
CA LYS A 162 -3.09 -29.25 11.73
C LYS A 162 -2.82 -30.47 10.85
N ILE A 163 -3.50 -30.57 9.71
CA ILE A 163 -3.38 -31.73 8.82
C ILE A 163 -2.10 -31.63 7.99
N THR A 164 -1.46 -32.78 7.76
CA THR A 164 -0.20 -32.88 7.01
C THR A 164 -0.34 -33.68 5.71
N SER A 165 -1.37 -34.52 5.61
CA SER A 165 -1.63 -35.40 4.45
C SER A 165 -3.02 -35.19 3.88
N LEU A 166 -3.13 -35.39 2.56
CA LEU A 166 -4.36 -35.35 1.78
C LEU A 166 -4.87 -36.74 1.37
N ASP A 167 -4.31 -37.84 1.90
CA ASP A 167 -4.66 -39.21 1.47
C ASP A 167 -6.18 -39.51 1.53
N PHE A 168 -6.88 -38.88 2.48
CA PHE A 168 -8.33 -38.99 2.65
C PHE A 168 -9.15 -38.56 1.44
N VAL A 169 -8.62 -37.70 0.56
CA VAL A 169 -9.39 -37.20 -0.60
C VAL A 169 -9.65 -38.28 -1.64
N SER A 170 -8.91 -39.39 -1.60
CA SER A 170 -9.01 -40.46 -2.58
C SER A 170 -10.36 -41.17 -2.61
N GLY A 171 -11.13 -41.13 -1.51
CA GLY A 171 -12.51 -41.63 -1.45
C GLY A 171 -13.58 -40.55 -1.56
N LEU A 172 -13.26 -39.37 -2.10
CA LEU A 172 -14.19 -38.26 -2.35
C LEU A 172 -14.30 -37.96 -3.87
N PRO A 173 -14.86 -38.87 -4.68
CA PRO A 173 -14.79 -38.77 -6.15
C PRO A 173 -15.59 -37.59 -6.75
N GLU A 174 -16.63 -37.12 -6.05
CA GLU A 174 -17.48 -36.01 -6.49
C GLU A 174 -17.02 -34.63 -6.00
N LEU A 175 -15.83 -34.56 -5.36
CA LEU A 175 -15.35 -33.32 -4.76
C LEU A 175 -15.06 -32.25 -5.83
N THR A 176 -15.74 -31.11 -5.72
CA THR A 176 -15.61 -29.95 -6.61
C THR A 176 -14.92 -28.76 -5.95
N GLU A 177 -15.04 -28.65 -4.62
CA GLU A 177 -14.42 -27.61 -3.81
C GLU A 177 -13.69 -28.25 -2.63
N LEU A 178 -12.41 -27.90 -2.49
CA LEU A 178 -11.57 -28.29 -1.36
C LEU A 178 -10.86 -27.06 -0.81
N ASN A 179 -11.11 -26.73 0.46
CA ASN A 179 -10.35 -25.72 1.19
C ASN A 179 -9.59 -26.37 2.35
N VAL A 180 -8.28 -26.37 2.25
CA VAL A 180 -7.32 -26.92 3.22
C VAL A 180 -6.30 -25.85 3.65
N SER A 181 -6.65 -24.58 3.50
CA SER A 181 -5.77 -23.46 3.87
C SER A 181 -5.43 -23.48 5.36
N ASP A 182 -4.31 -22.89 5.75
CA ASP A 182 -3.84 -22.82 7.15
C ASP A 182 -3.74 -24.22 7.79
N ASN A 183 -2.81 -25.00 7.24
CA ASN A 183 -2.48 -26.36 7.64
C ASN A 183 -0.97 -26.62 7.41
N GLN A 184 -0.55 -27.88 7.39
CA GLN A 184 0.87 -28.29 7.26
C GLN A 184 1.08 -29.23 6.06
N ILE A 185 0.31 -29.03 5.00
CA ILE A 185 0.33 -29.89 3.80
C ILE A 185 1.56 -29.57 2.96
N ARG A 186 2.22 -30.62 2.47
CA ARG A 186 3.34 -30.53 1.53
C ARG A 186 3.09 -31.26 0.21
N ASP A 187 2.49 -32.44 0.28
CA ASP A 187 2.30 -33.34 -0.86
C ASP A 187 0.89 -33.21 -1.45
N LEU A 188 0.81 -32.87 -2.73
CA LEU A 188 -0.43 -32.78 -3.49
C LEU A 188 -0.74 -34.04 -4.31
N THR A 189 0.13 -35.07 -4.28
CA THR A 189 -0.04 -36.32 -5.04
C THR A 189 -1.42 -36.97 -4.87
N PRO A 190 -2.04 -37.00 -3.67
CA PRO A 190 -3.38 -37.56 -3.50
C PRO A 190 -4.47 -36.90 -4.35
N LEU A 191 -4.29 -35.65 -4.80
CA LEU A 191 -5.29 -34.91 -5.57
C LEU A 191 -5.46 -35.40 -7.01
N LYS A 192 -4.51 -36.16 -7.57
CA LYS A 192 -4.50 -36.57 -9.00
C LYS A 192 -5.78 -37.26 -9.48
N LYS A 193 -6.54 -37.87 -8.57
CA LYS A 193 -7.80 -38.58 -8.89
C LYS A 193 -9.05 -37.69 -8.87
N LEU A 194 -8.95 -36.45 -8.37
CA LEU A 194 -10.08 -35.54 -8.22
C LEU A 194 -10.44 -34.85 -9.55
N THR A 195 -10.96 -35.62 -10.49
CA THR A 195 -11.35 -35.15 -11.83
C THR A 195 -12.55 -34.19 -11.83
N ASN A 196 -13.20 -33.99 -10.68
CA ASN A 196 -14.28 -33.02 -10.51
C ASN A 196 -13.84 -31.73 -9.81
N LEU A 197 -12.59 -31.65 -9.33
CA LEU A 197 -12.11 -30.48 -8.57
C LEU A 197 -12.09 -29.24 -9.46
N ARG A 198 -12.81 -28.19 -9.04
CA ARG A 198 -12.90 -26.89 -9.73
C ARG A 198 -12.28 -25.77 -8.90
N LEU A 199 -12.41 -25.85 -7.58
CA LEU A 199 -11.89 -24.85 -6.64
C LEU A 199 -10.97 -25.51 -5.62
N PHE A 200 -9.74 -25.02 -5.56
CA PHE A 200 -8.73 -25.52 -4.62
C PHE A 200 -8.08 -24.37 -3.84
N LEU A 201 -8.38 -24.29 -2.54
CA LEU A 201 -7.81 -23.30 -1.64
C LEU A 201 -6.85 -24.00 -0.67
N ALA A 202 -5.57 -23.66 -0.74
CA ALA A 202 -4.52 -24.26 0.08
C ALA A 202 -3.43 -23.24 0.47
N GLY A 203 -3.84 -22.00 0.74
CA GLY A 203 -2.93 -20.97 1.26
C GLY A 203 -2.40 -21.32 2.65
N PHE A 204 -1.30 -20.72 3.10
CA PHE A 204 -0.67 -21.00 4.40
C PHE A 204 -0.42 -22.50 4.63
N ASN A 205 0.39 -23.11 3.77
CA ASN A 205 0.81 -24.50 3.86
C ASN A 205 2.33 -24.62 3.58
N GLN A 206 2.83 -25.81 3.29
CA GLN A 206 4.24 -26.11 3.03
C GLN A 206 4.43 -26.71 1.62
N ILE A 207 3.55 -26.37 0.68
CA ILE A 207 3.55 -26.90 -0.69
C ILE A 207 4.75 -26.36 -1.47
N GLN A 208 5.39 -27.22 -2.26
CA GLN A 208 6.52 -26.87 -3.13
C GLN A 208 6.28 -27.28 -4.59
N ASP A 209 5.63 -28.43 -4.82
CA ASP A 209 5.44 -29.03 -6.13
C ASP A 209 3.98 -28.94 -6.58
N LEU A 210 3.76 -28.32 -7.74
CA LEU A 210 2.44 -28.19 -8.37
C LEU A 210 2.19 -29.24 -9.47
N THR A 211 3.17 -30.10 -9.78
CA THR A 211 3.02 -31.16 -10.79
C THR A 211 1.76 -32.02 -10.57
N PRO A 212 1.38 -32.39 -9.33
CA PRO A 212 0.19 -33.21 -9.11
C PRO A 212 -1.14 -32.58 -9.55
N ILE A 213 -1.21 -31.25 -9.67
CA ILE A 213 -2.45 -30.53 -9.97
C ILE A 213 -2.52 -30.01 -11.42
N GLN A 214 -1.49 -30.24 -12.24
CA GLN A 214 -1.35 -29.65 -13.58
C GLN A 214 -2.43 -30.10 -14.58
N ASP A 215 -2.93 -31.33 -14.41
CA ASP A 215 -3.94 -31.94 -15.28
C ASP A 215 -5.35 -31.88 -14.68
N LEU A 216 -5.49 -31.30 -13.48
CA LEU A 216 -6.78 -31.19 -12.81
C LEU A 216 -7.60 -30.07 -13.46
N PRO A 217 -8.93 -30.23 -13.55
CA PRO A 217 -9.84 -29.24 -14.11
C PRO A 217 -10.14 -28.07 -13.16
N ILE A 218 -9.10 -27.60 -12.46
CA ILE A 218 -9.15 -26.46 -11.56
C ILE A 218 -9.44 -25.20 -12.37
N ARG A 219 -10.46 -24.47 -11.92
CA ARG A 219 -10.93 -23.20 -12.48
C ARG A 219 -10.43 -22.01 -11.68
N SER A 220 -10.31 -22.17 -10.36
CA SER A 220 -9.76 -21.15 -9.46
C SER A 220 -8.97 -21.82 -8.35
N PHE A 221 -7.88 -21.18 -7.93
CA PHE A 221 -7.06 -21.65 -6.83
C PHE A 221 -6.50 -20.50 -5.99
N SER A 222 -6.19 -20.81 -4.73
CA SER A 222 -5.36 -19.99 -3.87
C SER A 222 -4.26 -20.84 -3.26
N LEU A 223 -3.00 -20.45 -3.48
CA LEU A 223 -1.79 -21.13 -3.03
C LEU A 223 -0.83 -20.16 -2.31
N HIS A 224 -1.35 -19.03 -1.81
CA HIS A 224 -0.50 -18.02 -1.16
C HIS A 224 0.21 -18.55 0.09
N HIS A 225 1.33 -17.93 0.47
CA HIS A 225 2.09 -18.32 1.67
C HIS A 225 2.42 -19.83 1.70
N ASN A 226 3.08 -20.30 0.65
CA ASN A 226 3.64 -21.64 0.54
C ASN A 226 5.15 -21.55 0.26
N GLN A 227 5.77 -22.65 -0.17
CA GLN A 227 7.20 -22.75 -0.49
C GLN A 227 7.41 -23.03 -2.00
N ILE A 228 6.50 -22.58 -2.84
CA ILE A 228 6.51 -22.82 -4.29
C ILE A 228 7.61 -21.96 -4.92
N THR A 229 8.55 -22.58 -5.63
CA THR A 229 9.64 -21.88 -6.33
C THR A 229 9.45 -21.87 -7.84
N SER A 230 8.68 -22.82 -8.39
CA SER A 230 8.41 -22.95 -9.81
C SER A 230 6.91 -23.15 -10.05
N ILE A 231 6.40 -22.43 -11.04
CA ILE A 231 5.02 -22.55 -11.52
C ILE A 231 4.94 -23.13 -12.94
N GLU A 232 5.98 -23.81 -13.42
CA GLU A 232 5.97 -24.48 -14.74
C GLU A 232 4.73 -25.36 -14.99
N PRO A 233 4.22 -26.13 -14.01
CA PRO A 233 2.99 -26.91 -14.18
C PRO A 233 1.75 -26.09 -14.57
N ILE A 234 1.71 -24.78 -14.27
CA ILE A 234 0.61 -23.89 -14.65
C ILE A 234 0.45 -23.80 -16.17
N ARG A 235 1.52 -23.99 -16.98
CA ARG A 235 1.42 -24.01 -18.46
C ARG A 235 0.43 -25.04 -18.97
N HIS A 236 0.24 -26.14 -18.23
CA HIS A 236 -0.57 -27.28 -18.64
C HIS A 236 -2.02 -27.21 -18.14
N MET A 237 -2.34 -26.25 -17.25
CA MET A 237 -3.67 -26.15 -16.64
C MET A 237 -4.69 -25.52 -17.60
N LYS A 238 -5.23 -26.31 -18.52
CA LYS A 238 -6.15 -25.89 -19.60
C LYS A 238 -7.49 -25.31 -19.13
N HIS A 239 -7.81 -25.49 -17.84
CA HIS A 239 -9.11 -25.15 -17.28
C HIS A 239 -9.07 -23.93 -16.35
N LEU A 240 -7.94 -23.23 -16.26
CA LEU A 240 -7.84 -21.99 -15.48
C LEU A 240 -8.69 -20.90 -16.11
N HIS A 241 -9.98 -20.87 -15.79
CA HIS A 241 -10.91 -19.83 -16.17
C HIS A 241 -11.82 -19.60 -14.97
N GLU A 242 -11.94 -18.35 -14.53
CA GLU A 242 -12.78 -18.00 -13.40
C GLU A 242 -14.23 -18.48 -13.63
N PHE A 243 -14.82 -19.10 -12.60
CA PHE A 243 -16.21 -19.54 -12.58
C PHE A 243 -16.97 -18.71 -11.54
N GLU A 244 -18.24 -18.40 -11.83
CA GLU A 244 -19.20 -17.51 -11.14
C GLU A 244 -18.82 -16.96 -9.74
N GLU A 245 -19.05 -15.65 -9.54
CA GLU A 245 -18.80 -14.84 -8.33
C GLU A 245 -17.34 -14.66 -7.87
N ILE A 246 -16.39 -14.93 -8.77
CA ILE A 246 -15.01 -14.41 -8.80
C ILE A 246 -14.15 -14.72 -7.56
N LYS A 247 -13.36 -15.80 -7.67
CA LYS A 247 -12.24 -16.08 -6.78
C LYS A 247 -10.92 -15.87 -7.54
N LEU A 248 -10.18 -14.84 -7.11
CA LEU A 248 -8.83 -14.42 -7.53
C LEU A 248 -7.85 -15.61 -7.55
N HIS A 249 -7.10 -15.80 -8.65
CA HIS A 249 -5.97 -16.74 -8.64
C HIS A 249 -4.85 -16.19 -7.78
N ASP A 250 -4.53 -16.85 -6.67
CA ASP A 250 -3.58 -16.31 -5.70
C ASP A 250 -2.32 -17.17 -5.59
N LEU A 251 -1.18 -16.59 -5.93
CA LEU A 251 0.16 -17.17 -5.78
C LEU A 251 1.01 -16.39 -4.76
N SER A 252 0.47 -15.37 -4.12
CA SER A 252 1.22 -14.39 -3.34
C SER A 252 2.07 -15.00 -2.22
N PHE A 253 3.14 -14.30 -1.84
CA PHE A 253 4.05 -14.72 -0.76
C PHE A 253 4.61 -16.15 -0.92
N ASN A 254 4.98 -16.49 -2.15
CA ASN A 254 5.80 -17.65 -2.48
C ASN A 254 7.18 -17.20 -3.00
N PRO A 255 8.23 -18.02 -2.87
CA PRO A 255 9.55 -17.72 -3.43
C PRO A 255 9.63 -17.91 -4.97
N ILE A 256 8.61 -17.47 -5.72
CA ILE A 256 8.53 -17.58 -7.18
C ILE A 256 9.24 -16.37 -7.81
N ARG A 257 10.17 -16.63 -8.73
CA ARG A 257 10.90 -15.59 -9.48
C ARG A 257 10.52 -15.54 -10.96
N ASP A 258 10.24 -16.71 -11.54
CA ASP A 258 9.91 -16.85 -12.95
C ASP A 258 8.40 -17.02 -13.12
N ILE A 259 7.78 -16.02 -13.75
CA ILE A 259 6.35 -16.01 -14.07
C ILE A 259 6.06 -16.29 -15.56
N SER A 260 7.06 -16.67 -16.36
CA SER A 260 6.89 -17.03 -17.77
C SER A 260 5.87 -18.16 -18.03
N PRO A 261 5.59 -19.09 -17.10
CA PRO A 261 4.50 -20.05 -17.27
C PRO A 261 3.12 -19.42 -17.48
N LEU A 262 2.90 -18.21 -16.94
CA LEU A 262 1.62 -17.50 -17.05
C LEU A 262 1.33 -17.01 -18.47
N GLU A 263 2.33 -16.87 -19.36
CA GLU A 263 2.13 -16.36 -20.74
C GLU A 263 1.08 -17.15 -21.53
N THR A 264 0.91 -18.42 -21.18
CA THR A 264 -0.03 -19.34 -21.84
C THR A 264 -1.47 -19.22 -21.31
N GLN A 265 -1.66 -18.58 -20.15
CA GLN A 265 -2.93 -18.53 -19.41
C GLN A 265 -3.73 -17.26 -19.71
N THR A 266 -3.85 -16.92 -21.00
CA THR A 266 -4.45 -15.66 -21.51
C THR A 266 -5.91 -15.40 -21.10
N GLN A 267 -6.59 -16.41 -20.57
CA GLN A 267 -7.97 -16.37 -20.11
C GLN A 267 -8.13 -15.91 -18.66
N ILE A 268 -7.03 -15.77 -17.90
CA ILE A 268 -7.07 -15.27 -16.51
C ILE A 268 -7.59 -13.82 -16.50
N GLU A 269 -8.57 -13.54 -15.63
CA GLU A 269 -9.09 -12.18 -15.43
C GLU A 269 -8.54 -11.54 -14.15
N LYS A 270 -8.18 -12.32 -13.14
CA LYS A 270 -7.73 -11.81 -11.85
C LYS A 270 -6.60 -12.65 -11.28
N ILE A 271 -5.50 -11.99 -10.93
CA ILE A 271 -4.34 -12.66 -10.34
C ILE A 271 -3.69 -11.83 -9.23
N ASN A 272 -3.28 -12.51 -8.16
CA ASN A 272 -2.48 -11.97 -7.08
C ASN A 272 -1.08 -12.58 -7.10
N LEU A 273 -0.10 -11.71 -7.35
CA LEU A 273 1.33 -11.98 -7.42
C LEU A 273 2.09 -11.16 -6.36
N SER A 274 1.39 -10.68 -5.34
CA SER A 274 1.99 -9.87 -4.26
C SER A 274 3.03 -10.68 -3.47
N GLY A 275 4.07 -10.04 -2.93
CA GLY A 275 5.07 -10.72 -2.12
C GLY A 275 5.98 -11.70 -2.88
N LEU A 276 5.90 -11.74 -4.22
CA LEU A 276 6.79 -12.54 -5.04
C LEU A 276 8.08 -11.76 -5.35
N PRO A 277 9.28 -12.37 -5.27
CA PRO A 277 10.54 -11.71 -5.64
C PRO A 277 10.72 -11.62 -7.18
N ILE A 278 9.77 -11.02 -7.89
CA ILE A 278 9.73 -10.93 -9.35
C ILE A 278 10.26 -9.58 -9.86
N THR A 279 11.11 -9.62 -10.88
CA THR A 279 11.66 -8.40 -11.52
C THR A 279 11.15 -8.20 -12.94
N ASP A 280 10.81 -9.28 -13.65
CA ASP A 280 10.38 -9.26 -15.05
C ASP A 280 8.87 -9.44 -15.16
N LEU A 281 8.18 -8.39 -15.63
CA LEU A 281 6.74 -8.39 -15.87
C LEU A 281 6.37 -8.72 -17.32
N SER A 282 7.35 -8.95 -18.22
CA SER A 282 7.11 -9.23 -19.64
C SER A 282 6.09 -10.36 -19.88
N PRO A 283 6.08 -11.44 -19.09
CA PRO A 283 5.06 -12.49 -19.21
C PRO A 283 3.62 -12.01 -19.07
N LEU A 284 3.38 -10.99 -18.24
CA LEU A 284 2.05 -10.47 -17.98
C LEU A 284 1.45 -9.79 -19.22
N SER A 285 2.27 -9.26 -20.14
CA SER A 285 1.80 -8.61 -21.38
C SER A 285 0.87 -9.48 -22.24
N LYS A 286 0.90 -10.82 -22.06
CA LYS A 286 0.04 -11.77 -22.77
C LYS A 286 -1.34 -11.94 -22.15
N LEU A 287 -1.52 -11.54 -20.89
CA LEU A 287 -2.77 -11.68 -20.13
C LEU A 287 -3.76 -10.55 -20.44
N VAL A 288 -4.10 -10.37 -21.71
CA VAL A 288 -4.92 -9.24 -22.20
C VAL A 288 -6.35 -9.21 -21.67
N ASN A 289 -6.82 -10.29 -21.02
CA ASN A 289 -8.12 -10.36 -20.35
C ASN A 289 -8.08 -9.95 -18.86
N LEU A 290 -6.90 -9.61 -18.33
CA LEU A 290 -6.73 -9.26 -16.93
C LEU A 290 -7.49 -7.97 -16.60
N ARG A 291 -8.32 -8.06 -15.55
CA ARG A 291 -9.12 -6.99 -14.93
C ARG A 291 -8.62 -6.62 -13.55
N LYS A 292 -8.04 -7.56 -12.81
CA LYS A 292 -7.48 -7.31 -11.47
C LYS A 292 -6.07 -7.89 -11.36
N LEU A 293 -5.10 -7.04 -11.05
CA LEU A 293 -3.71 -7.41 -10.83
C LEU A 293 -3.23 -6.90 -9.47
N GLU A 294 -2.75 -7.80 -8.63
CA GLU A 294 -2.07 -7.43 -7.39
C GLU A 294 -0.58 -7.79 -7.47
N LEU A 295 0.26 -6.78 -7.27
CA LEU A 295 1.73 -6.83 -7.28
C LEU A 295 2.29 -6.10 -6.05
N ASP A 296 1.58 -6.13 -4.92
CA ASP A 296 2.06 -5.46 -3.69
C ASP A 296 3.29 -6.18 -3.13
N ARG A 297 4.24 -5.46 -2.51
CA ARG A 297 5.38 -6.04 -1.76
C ARG A 297 6.26 -7.00 -2.56
N THR A 298 6.43 -6.77 -3.86
CA THR A 298 7.50 -7.49 -4.57
C THR A 298 8.87 -6.94 -4.20
N GLY A 299 8.95 -5.63 -3.91
CA GLY A 299 10.18 -4.92 -3.55
C GLY A 299 11.21 -4.82 -4.69
N THR A 300 10.90 -5.33 -5.88
CA THR A 300 11.86 -5.52 -6.97
C THR A 300 11.39 -4.96 -8.31
N ILE A 301 10.11 -4.66 -8.46
CA ILE A 301 9.57 -4.09 -9.71
C ILE A 301 10.01 -2.64 -9.86
N THR A 302 10.71 -2.34 -10.95
CA THR A 302 11.11 -0.97 -11.33
C THR A 302 10.51 -0.52 -12.66
N ASP A 303 10.28 -1.47 -13.58
CA ASP A 303 9.70 -1.26 -14.90
C ASP A 303 8.30 -1.88 -14.97
N ILE A 304 7.32 -1.04 -15.30
CA ILE A 304 5.92 -1.42 -15.51
C ILE A 304 5.50 -1.33 -16.98
N SER A 305 6.44 -1.12 -17.90
CA SER A 305 6.16 -1.04 -19.34
C SER A 305 5.38 -2.24 -19.90
N PRO A 306 5.56 -3.49 -19.42
CA PRO A 306 4.76 -4.61 -19.92
C PRO A 306 3.26 -4.50 -19.59
N LEU A 307 2.90 -3.73 -18.56
CA LEU A 307 1.52 -3.61 -18.10
C LEU A 307 0.65 -2.78 -19.06
N VAL A 308 1.23 -1.91 -19.90
CA VAL A 308 0.47 -1.06 -20.84
C VAL A 308 -0.35 -1.89 -21.85
N HIS A 309 -0.04 -3.17 -22.03
CA HIS A 309 -0.81 -4.08 -22.88
C HIS A 309 -2.12 -4.58 -22.23
N LEU A 310 -2.32 -4.35 -20.94
CA LEU A 310 -3.46 -4.84 -20.15
C LEU A 310 -4.66 -3.88 -20.25
N GLN A 311 -5.18 -3.72 -21.47
CA GLN A 311 -6.20 -2.71 -21.80
C GLN A 311 -7.57 -2.90 -21.11
N LYS A 312 -7.81 -4.06 -20.46
CA LYS A 312 -9.01 -4.36 -19.66
C LYS A 312 -8.78 -4.22 -18.15
N LEU A 313 -7.59 -3.79 -17.72
CA LEU A 313 -7.26 -3.73 -16.31
C LEU A 313 -8.08 -2.65 -15.60
N GLU A 314 -8.82 -3.04 -14.57
CA GLU A 314 -9.72 -2.19 -13.80
C GLU A 314 -9.18 -1.89 -12.40
N TYR A 315 -8.47 -2.86 -11.82
CA TYR A 315 -7.82 -2.77 -10.52
C TYR A 315 -6.35 -3.13 -10.65
N LEU A 316 -5.48 -2.28 -10.13
CA LEU A 316 -4.04 -2.50 -10.07
C LEU A 316 -3.51 -2.12 -8.69
N ASN A 317 -2.89 -3.08 -8.00
CA ASN A 317 -2.13 -2.81 -6.78
C ASN A 317 -0.62 -2.95 -7.08
N LEU A 318 0.11 -1.85 -6.93
CA LEU A 318 1.54 -1.71 -7.15
C LEU A 318 2.28 -1.25 -5.88
N GLY A 319 1.68 -1.42 -4.70
CA GLY A 319 2.34 -1.05 -3.44
C GLY A 319 3.70 -1.74 -3.24
N ASN A 320 4.61 -1.07 -2.53
CA ASN A 320 5.91 -1.55 -2.09
C ASN A 320 6.75 -2.10 -3.24
N ASN A 321 6.86 -1.28 -4.28
CA ASN A 321 7.71 -1.50 -5.44
C ASN A 321 8.59 -0.26 -5.66
N LEU A 322 9.58 -0.37 -6.54
CA LEU A 322 10.57 0.67 -6.81
C LEU A 322 10.35 1.30 -8.20
N ILE A 323 9.09 1.62 -8.52
CA ILE A 323 8.68 1.97 -9.88
C ILE A 323 9.23 3.33 -10.29
N LYS A 324 9.99 3.37 -11.39
CA LYS A 324 10.66 4.59 -11.86
C LYS A 324 9.78 5.49 -12.71
N ASN A 325 8.89 4.91 -13.52
CA ASN A 325 8.07 5.64 -14.47
C ASN A 325 6.59 5.29 -14.34
N MET A 326 5.88 6.12 -13.58
CA MET A 326 4.45 5.96 -13.34
C MET A 326 3.56 6.52 -14.45
N ASN A 327 4.12 7.29 -15.40
CA ASN A 327 3.34 7.90 -16.49
C ASN A 327 2.77 6.85 -17.45
N LEU A 328 3.37 5.66 -17.49
CA LEU A 328 2.89 4.50 -18.26
C LEU A 328 1.48 4.06 -17.83
N LEU A 329 1.05 4.37 -16.61
CA LEU A 329 -0.30 4.04 -16.13
C LEU A 329 -1.39 4.84 -16.85
N ASN A 330 -1.06 5.96 -17.48
CA ASN A 330 -2.01 6.73 -18.29
C ASN A 330 -2.44 5.97 -19.57
N GLU A 331 -1.69 4.93 -19.95
CA GLU A 331 -1.99 4.08 -21.11
C GLU A 331 -3.01 2.95 -20.78
N LEU A 332 -3.54 2.92 -19.55
CA LEU A 332 -4.53 1.95 -19.06
C LEU A 332 -5.93 2.58 -19.00
N PRO A 333 -6.72 2.53 -20.08
CA PRO A 333 -7.95 3.33 -20.20
C PRO A 333 -9.11 2.87 -19.31
N GLN A 334 -9.05 1.65 -18.77
CA GLN A 334 -10.11 1.07 -17.93
C GLN A 334 -9.77 1.06 -16.44
N LEU A 335 -8.62 1.61 -16.05
CA LEU A 335 -8.15 1.57 -14.66
C LEU A 335 -9.03 2.46 -13.79
N LYS A 336 -9.73 1.84 -12.83
CA LYS A 336 -10.67 2.51 -11.90
C LYS A 336 -10.07 2.63 -10.50
N GLU A 337 -9.33 1.60 -10.09
CA GLU A 337 -8.73 1.52 -8.79
C GLU A 337 -7.23 1.24 -8.93
N LEU A 338 -6.45 2.14 -8.37
CA LEU A 338 -5.00 2.06 -8.34
C LEU A 338 -4.56 2.19 -6.88
N ILE A 339 -3.90 1.16 -6.38
CA ILE A 339 -3.23 1.19 -5.08
C ILE A 339 -1.75 1.31 -5.35
N ILE A 340 -1.16 2.37 -4.81
CA ILE A 340 0.27 2.62 -4.80
C ILE A 340 0.55 2.98 -3.34
N TRP A 341 0.95 1.99 -2.55
CA TRP A 341 1.43 2.23 -1.20
C TRP A 341 2.90 1.88 -1.20
N ASP A 342 3.78 2.86 -1.31
CA ASP A 342 5.22 2.63 -1.11
C ASP A 342 5.61 3.21 0.26
N GLU A 343 6.34 2.42 1.04
CA GLU A 343 6.90 2.78 2.35
C GLU A 343 7.62 4.15 2.31
N HIS A 344 8.17 4.56 1.16
CA HIS A 344 8.78 5.89 0.95
C HIS A 344 7.77 7.06 0.96
N TYR A 345 6.52 6.85 0.51
CA TYR A 345 5.50 7.92 0.44
C TYR A 345 4.52 7.90 1.63
N GLY A 346 4.47 6.79 2.37
CA GLY A 346 3.89 6.64 3.72
C GLY A 346 2.42 7.03 3.92
N ARG A 347 1.61 7.13 2.85
CA ARG A 347 0.12 7.17 2.94
C ARG A 347 -0.51 6.33 1.81
N PRO A 348 -1.71 5.76 2.01
CA PRO A 348 -2.46 5.14 0.93
C PRO A 348 -2.81 6.21 -0.11
N PHE A 349 -2.37 6.04 -1.35
CA PHE A 349 -2.81 6.89 -2.45
C PHE A 349 -4.01 6.26 -3.13
N ASN A 350 -5.03 7.08 -3.37
CA ASN A 350 -5.95 6.85 -4.47
C ASN A 350 -5.44 7.59 -5.72
N ILE A 351 -6.03 7.28 -6.87
CA ILE A 351 -5.61 7.86 -8.16
C ILE A 351 -5.60 9.40 -8.15
N HIS A 352 -6.56 10.04 -7.49
CA HIS A 352 -6.66 11.49 -7.43
C HIS A 352 -5.55 12.12 -6.56
N MET A 353 -5.30 11.55 -5.39
CA MET A 353 -4.20 12.00 -4.52
C MET A 353 -2.85 11.81 -5.18
N PHE A 354 -2.68 10.73 -5.94
CA PHE A 354 -1.47 10.49 -6.70
C PHE A 354 -1.25 11.53 -7.81
N GLU A 355 -2.30 11.85 -8.56
CA GLU A 355 -2.25 12.92 -9.57
C GLU A 355 -1.90 14.28 -8.93
N GLN A 356 -2.50 14.62 -7.78
CA GLN A 356 -2.17 15.86 -7.06
C GLN A 356 -0.71 15.91 -6.64
N PHE A 357 -0.18 14.83 -6.07
CA PHE A 357 1.20 14.74 -5.65
C PHE A 357 2.17 14.83 -6.84
N ARG A 358 1.88 14.15 -7.94
CA ARG A 358 2.67 14.22 -9.18
C ARG A 358 2.69 15.63 -9.75
N ASN A 359 1.53 16.28 -9.86
CA ASN A 359 1.43 17.66 -10.32
C ASN A 359 2.28 18.59 -9.45
N LYS A 360 2.31 18.35 -8.13
CA LYS A 360 3.15 19.13 -7.22
C LYS A 360 4.64 18.87 -7.48
N LEU A 361 5.07 17.63 -7.71
CA LEU A 361 6.46 17.33 -8.08
C LEU A 361 6.86 18.05 -9.39
N GLU A 362 6.01 18.01 -10.42
CA GLU A 362 6.25 18.70 -11.70
C GLU A 362 6.27 20.23 -11.56
N GLU A 363 5.41 20.78 -10.72
CA GLU A 363 5.42 22.20 -10.36
C GLU A 363 6.74 22.59 -9.70
N ILE A 364 7.20 21.79 -8.72
CA ILE A 364 8.45 22.02 -8.00
C ILE A 364 9.63 21.99 -8.97
N GLN A 365 9.73 20.95 -9.81
CA GLN A 365 10.83 20.80 -10.75
C GLN A 365 10.91 21.94 -11.74
N ARG A 366 9.78 22.33 -12.34
CA ARG A 366 9.74 23.49 -13.24
C ARG A 366 10.12 24.78 -12.54
N GLY A 367 9.85 24.88 -11.24
CA GLY A 367 10.19 26.04 -10.43
C GLY A 367 11.65 26.13 -10.01
N ILE A 368 12.37 25.01 -9.87
CA ILE A 368 13.72 24.99 -9.28
C ILE A 368 14.82 24.43 -10.18
N ILE A 369 14.48 23.70 -11.25
CA ILE A 369 15.45 23.03 -12.13
C ILE A 369 15.45 23.66 -13.53
N ARG A 370 16.65 23.79 -14.12
CA ARG A 370 16.85 24.11 -15.54
C ARG A 370 17.74 23.05 -16.21
N ASP A 371 17.57 22.91 -17.52
CA ASP A 371 18.33 21.93 -18.32
C ASP A 371 19.84 22.21 -18.34
N ASP A 372 20.24 23.47 -18.16
CA ASP A 372 21.64 23.92 -18.19
C ASP A 372 22.36 23.80 -16.84
N MET A 373 21.66 23.39 -15.77
CA MET A 373 22.26 23.25 -14.45
C MET A 373 23.16 22.02 -14.36
N SER A 374 24.29 22.18 -13.66
CA SER A 374 25.14 21.07 -13.22
C SER A 374 24.44 20.19 -12.17
N GLU A 375 24.97 18.99 -11.90
CA GLU A 375 24.46 18.11 -10.83
C GLU A 375 24.45 18.83 -9.47
N LEU A 376 25.53 19.56 -9.16
CA LEU A 376 25.65 20.33 -7.92
C LEU A 376 24.61 21.46 -7.84
N GLU A 377 24.34 22.17 -8.94
CA GLU A 377 23.32 23.22 -8.96
C GLU A 377 21.91 22.65 -8.74
N LYS A 378 21.61 21.49 -9.35
CA LYS A 378 20.33 20.80 -9.16
C LYS A 378 20.16 20.31 -7.73
N GLU A 379 21.19 19.65 -7.18
CA GLU A 379 21.19 19.20 -5.79
C GLU A 379 20.95 20.37 -4.83
N PHE A 380 21.71 21.47 -5.01
CA PHE A 380 21.58 22.63 -4.16
C PHE A 380 20.18 23.28 -4.26
N ALA A 381 19.62 23.38 -5.46
CA ALA A 381 18.27 23.90 -5.66
C ALA A 381 17.20 23.04 -4.95
N ILE A 382 17.32 21.70 -5.05
CA ILE A 382 16.45 20.74 -4.37
C ILE A 382 16.58 20.88 -2.85
N PHE A 383 17.82 20.85 -2.34
CA PHE A 383 18.13 21.00 -0.93
C PHE A 383 17.54 22.30 -0.36
N GLN A 384 17.77 23.43 -1.02
CA GLN A 384 17.20 24.71 -0.59
C GLN A 384 15.67 24.70 -0.60
N TYR A 385 15.05 24.14 -1.65
CA TYR A 385 13.60 24.07 -1.74
C TYR A 385 13.02 23.29 -0.56
N ILE A 386 13.56 22.11 -0.25
CA ILE A 386 13.09 21.28 0.87
C ILE A 386 13.25 22.02 2.20
N VAL A 387 14.44 22.56 2.47
CA VAL A 387 14.74 23.28 3.73
C VAL A 387 13.83 24.50 3.91
N LYS A 388 13.49 25.21 2.83
CA LYS A 388 12.66 26.43 2.90
C LYS A 388 11.15 26.16 2.95
N ASN A 389 10.69 25.06 2.36
CA ASN A 389 9.26 24.76 2.19
C ASN A 389 8.76 23.66 3.12
N THR A 390 9.62 23.12 4.00
CA THR A 390 9.26 22.10 4.97
C THR A 390 9.57 22.59 6.37
N SER A 391 8.66 22.34 7.31
CA SER A 391 8.85 22.60 8.74
C SER A 391 8.93 21.28 9.51
N TYR A 392 9.90 21.18 10.41
CA TYR A 392 10.09 19.95 11.18
C TYR A 392 8.88 19.60 12.07
N SER A 393 8.40 18.35 11.98
CA SER A 393 7.28 17.82 12.76
C SER A 393 7.47 16.33 13.07
N LEU A 394 7.33 15.93 14.33
CA LEU A 394 7.46 14.53 14.76
C LEU A 394 6.35 13.59 14.25
N HIS A 395 5.23 14.14 13.78
CA HIS A 395 4.03 13.37 13.40
C HIS A 395 3.90 13.09 11.90
N HIS A 396 4.70 13.76 11.08
CA HIS A 396 4.62 13.71 9.62
C HIS A 396 5.89 13.07 9.11
N ARG A 397 5.80 11.93 8.41
CA ARG A 397 6.99 11.09 8.20
C ARG A 397 7.36 10.88 6.74
N THR A 398 6.68 11.56 5.83
CA THR A 398 6.68 11.15 4.43
C THR A 398 7.02 12.31 3.51
N ALA A 399 7.47 11.98 2.30
CA ALA A 399 7.67 12.98 1.27
C ALA A 399 6.37 13.68 0.85
N TYR A 400 5.23 12.98 0.96
CA TYR A 400 3.92 13.60 0.75
C TYR A 400 3.66 14.69 1.79
N ASP A 401 3.87 14.39 3.08
CA ASP A 401 3.66 15.37 4.13
C ASP A 401 4.60 16.58 3.95
N ALA A 402 5.87 16.35 3.57
CA ALA A 402 6.82 17.41 3.29
C ALA A 402 6.40 18.28 2.09
N LEU A 403 6.16 17.67 0.93
CA LEU A 403 5.99 18.42 -0.33
C LEU A 403 4.59 18.98 -0.55
N MET A 404 3.56 18.34 0.03
CA MET A 404 2.17 18.80 -0.09
C MET A 404 1.74 19.66 1.10
N ASN A 405 2.15 19.27 2.31
CA ASN A 405 1.68 19.92 3.54
C ASN A 405 2.74 20.84 4.16
N GLY A 406 3.97 20.82 3.66
CA GLY A 406 5.08 21.62 4.19
C GLY A 406 5.54 21.19 5.58
N VAL A 407 5.28 19.94 6.00
CA VAL A 407 5.63 19.45 7.35
C VAL A 407 6.14 18.02 7.33
N ALA A 408 7.30 17.73 7.94
CA ALA A 408 7.85 16.38 8.01
C ALA A 408 8.91 16.19 9.12
N ASN A 409 9.24 14.94 9.46
CA ASN A 409 10.38 14.55 10.26
C ASN A 409 11.59 14.25 9.36
N CYS A 410 12.68 13.76 9.93
CA CYS A 410 13.88 13.42 9.18
C CYS A 410 13.66 12.45 8.00
N ASP A 411 12.79 11.44 8.17
CA ASP A 411 12.44 10.51 7.09
C ASP A 411 11.79 11.26 5.92
N GLY A 412 10.78 12.10 6.19
CA GLY A 412 10.10 12.85 5.14
C GLY A 412 11.01 13.86 4.42
N TYR A 413 11.98 14.46 5.11
CA TYR A 413 13.00 15.31 4.47
C TYR A 413 13.89 14.48 3.54
N ALA A 414 14.47 13.39 4.07
CA ALA A 414 15.40 12.54 3.34
C ALA A 414 14.75 11.93 2.09
N THR A 415 13.52 11.44 2.21
CA THR A 415 12.79 10.86 1.09
C THR A 415 12.36 11.90 0.06
N SER A 416 12.04 13.13 0.48
CA SER A 416 11.72 14.22 -0.47
C SER A 416 12.93 14.62 -1.31
N VAL A 417 14.10 14.73 -0.69
CA VAL A 417 15.36 14.99 -1.39
C VAL A 417 15.65 13.86 -2.38
N GLN A 418 15.54 12.60 -1.93
CA GLN A 418 15.76 11.43 -2.78
C GLN A 418 14.85 11.43 -4.01
N ILE A 419 13.53 11.59 -3.83
CA ILE A 419 12.57 11.60 -4.95
C ILE A 419 12.91 12.69 -5.97
N LEU A 420 13.23 13.91 -5.50
CA LEU A 420 13.54 15.01 -6.40
C LEU A 420 14.87 14.79 -7.15
N LEU A 421 15.88 14.21 -6.51
CA LEU A 421 17.17 13.87 -7.14
C LEU A 421 17.02 12.71 -8.14
N ASP A 422 16.25 11.67 -7.80
CA ASP A 422 15.97 10.53 -8.67
C ASP A 422 15.33 10.96 -9.98
N LEU A 423 14.39 11.90 -9.90
CA LEU A 423 13.74 12.47 -11.08
C LEU A 423 14.70 13.29 -11.97
N GLN A 424 15.86 13.72 -11.43
CA GLN A 424 16.94 14.36 -12.20
C GLN A 424 18.00 13.37 -12.68
N GLY A 425 17.85 12.08 -12.36
CA GLY A 425 18.84 11.05 -12.67
C GLY A 425 20.12 11.16 -11.84
N ILE A 426 20.09 11.86 -10.70
CA ILE A 426 21.24 12.00 -9.81
C ILE A 426 21.25 10.81 -8.85
N GLU A 427 22.32 10.02 -8.89
CA GLU A 427 22.50 8.83 -8.06
C GLU A 427 22.54 9.22 -6.57
N ASN A 428 21.61 8.69 -5.79
CA ASN A 428 21.49 9.00 -4.36
C ASN A 428 20.82 7.85 -3.60
N GLU A 429 20.99 7.82 -2.29
CA GLU A 429 20.31 6.88 -1.39
C GLU A 429 20.02 7.51 -0.02
N ILE A 430 19.13 6.89 0.76
CA ILE A 430 18.92 7.27 2.16
C ILE A 430 19.98 6.59 3.02
N ALA A 431 20.77 7.41 3.71
CA ALA A 431 21.66 6.99 4.77
C ALA A 431 20.97 7.10 6.14
N ALA A 432 21.36 6.24 7.07
CA ALA A 432 20.74 6.17 8.39
C ALA A 432 21.78 6.04 9.51
N GLY A 433 21.37 6.44 10.70
CA GLY A 433 22.25 6.48 11.86
C GLY A 433 21.55 6.91 13.15
N ILE A 434 22.36 7.25 14.16
CA ILE A 434 21.88 7.78 15.45
C ILE A 434 22.37 9.21 15.59
N ALA A 435 21.45 10.18 15.59
CA ALA A 435 21.75 11.59 15.79
C ALA A 435 22.38 11.87 17.18
N ALA A 436 22.95 13.07 17.35
CA ALA A 436 23.58 13.52 18.61
C ALA A 436 22.69 13.40 19.85
N ASN A 437 21.37 13.42 19.67
CA ASN A 437 20.36 13.28 20.72
C ASN A 437 20.00 11.82 21.04
N GLY A 438 20.66 10.83 20.41
CA GLY A 438 20.40 9.41 20.60
C GLY A 438 19.21 8.86 19.82
N ILE A 439 18.58 9.66 18.95
CA ILE A 439 17.40 9.24 18.17
C ILE A 439 17.84 8.77 16.78
N ALA A 440 17.16 7.74 16.25
CA ALA A 440 17.35 7.30 14.88
C ALA A 440 17.09 8.46 13.90
N HIS A 441 17.99 8.62 12.94
CA HIS A 441 17.99 9.75 12.02
C HIS A 441 18.36 9.31 10.60
N GLY A 442 17.56 9.74 9.63
CA GLY A 442 17.78 9.53 8.21
C GLY A 442 18.20 10.81 7.49
N TRP A 443 19.08 10.68 6.51
CA TRP A 443 19.54 11.74 5.61
C TRP A 443 19.93 11.13 4.25
N ASN A 444 20.57 11.88 3.36
CA ASN A 444 20.92 11.40 2.02
C ASN A 444 22.42 11.22 1.82
N LEU A 445 22.78 10.20 1.05
CA LEU A 445 24.07 10.11 0.37
C LEU A 445 23.83 10.43 -1.10
N VAL A 446 24.55 11.41 -1.64
CA VAL A 446 24.34 11.93 -3.01
C VAL A 446 25.66 11.88 -3.76
N LYS A 447 25.61 11.43 -5.01
CA LYS A 447 26.79 11.38 -5.89
C LYS A 447 26.80 12.59 -6.80
N ILE A 448 27.85 13.40 -6.66
CA ILE A 448 28.06 14.62 -7.44
C ILE A 448 29.42 14.54 -8.11
N ASP A 449 29.45 14.72 -9.43
CA ASP A 449 30.69 14.63 -10.23
C ASP A 449 31.46 13.31 -9.98
N GLY A 450 30.73 12.22 -9.76
CA GLY A 450 31.27 10.89 -9.52
C GLY A 450 31.80 10.62 -8.11
N GLN A 451 31.59 11.52 -7.14
CA GLN A 451 32.00 11.35 -5.74
C GLN A 451 30.79 11.39 -4.81
N TYR A 452 30.77 10.53 -3.80
CA TYR A 452 29.69 10.52 -2.80
C TYR A 452 29.92 11.58 -1.71
N TYR A 453 28.82 12.20 -1.30
CA TYR A 453 28.75 13.15 -0.21
C TYR A 453 27.51 12.91 0.63
N HIS A 454 27.61 13.20 1.93
CA HIS A 454 26.47 13.22 2.83
C HIS A 454 25.74 14.57 2.76
N LEU A 455 24.42 14.54 2.63
CA LEU A 455 23.53 15.69 2.58
C LEU A 455 22.41 15.51 3.63
N ASP A 456 22.36 16.40 4.63
CA ASP A 456 21.31 16.37 5.66
C ASP A 456 20.48 17.66 5.64
N ALA A 457 19.34 17.59 4.94
CA ALA A 457 18.37 18.67 4.88
C ALA A 457 17.71 18.98 6.23
N THR A 458 17.52 17.98 7.09
CA THR A 458 16.82 18.14 8.36
C THR A 458 17.64 18.98 9.34
N TYR A 459 18.93 18.68 9.48
CA TYR A 459 19.82 19.45 10.36
C TYR A 459 20.19 20.82 9.79
N SER A 460 19.94 21.02 8.49
CA SER A 460 20.13 22.29 7.81
C SER A 460 18.91 23.22 7.92
N ASP A 461 17.75 22.69 8.34
CA ASP A 461 16.54 23.44 8.71
C ASP A 461 16.64 23.95 10.16
N ARG A 462 17.20 25.16 10.32
CA ARG A 462 17.36 25.80 11.64
C ARG A 462 16.16 26.61 12.11
N ASN A 463 15.04 26.63 11.37
CA ASN A 463 13.80 27.33 11.77
C ASN A 463 13.98 28.82 12.19
N ILE A 464 15.06 29.47 11.75
CA ILE A 464 15.38 30.87 12.04
C ILE A 464 15.55 31.59 10.69
N ASN A 465 14.67 32.55 10.40
CA ASN A 465 14.80 33.56 9.34
C ASN A 465 15.01 33.09 7.89
N PHE A 466 14.57 31.88 7.52
CA PHE A 466 14.74 31.31 6.16
C PHE A 466 16.21 31.09 5.75
N GLU A 467 17.09 30.88 6.72
CA GLU A 467 18.51 30.67 6.49
C GLU A 467 18.84 29.18 6.31
N THR A 468 19.41 28.83 5.16
CA THR A 468 19.90 27.47 4.88
C THR A 468 21.35 27.34 5.39
N SER A 469 21.56 26.52 6.41
CA SER A 469 22.89 26.22 6.91
C SER A 469 23.62 25.24 5.97
N PHE A 470 24.90 25.50 5.71
CA PHE A 470 25.74 24.58 4.93
C PHE A 470 26.46 23.55 5.82
N SER A 471 26.22 23.53 7.13
CA SER A 471 26.96 22.67 8.06
C SER A 471 26.86 21.17 7.75
N TYR A 472 25.80 20.74 7.06
CA TYR A 472 25.61 19.36 6.60
C TYR A 472 25.32 19.25 5.11
N PHE A 473 25.80 20.23 4.33
CA PHE A 473 25.75 20.19 2.88
C PHE A 473 27.05 19.58 2.34
N ASN A 474 26.94 18.45 1.67
CA ASN A 474 28.03 17.69 1.07
C ASN A 474 29.25 17.46 1.98
N VAL A 475 29.02 16.77 3.10
CA VAL A 475 30.07 16.40 4.08
C VAL A 475 30.63 14.99 3.81
N THR A 476 31.81 14.71 4.34
CA THR A 476 32.46 13.37 4.29
C THR A 476 31.94 12.42 5.37
N ASP A 477 32.20 11.11 5.23
CA ASP A 477 31.99 10.08 6.27
C ASP A 477 32.56 10.53 7.62
N LYS A 478 33.78 11.09 7.60
CA LYS A 478 34.48 11.55 8.81
C LYS A 478 33.80 12.76 9.44
N GLN A 479 33.25 13.66 8.63
CA GLN A 479 32.61 14.88 9.11
C GLN A 479 31.21 14.60 9.66
N ILE A 480 30.41 13.78 8.97
CA ILE A 480 29.10 13.41 9.47
C ILE A 480 29.24 12.66 10.81
N GLN A 481 30.25 11.79 10.95
CA GLN A 481 30.47 11.00 12.18
C GLN A 481 31.00 11.81 13.39
N GLN A 482 31.18 13.13 13.27
CA GLN A 482 31.68 13.95 14.39
C GLN A 482 30.65 14.09 15.52
N ASP A 483 29.36 14.09 15.19
CA ASP A 483 28.27 14.32 16.15
C ASP A 483 27.17 13.25 16.11
N ARG A 484 27.27 12.26 15.22
CA ARG A 484 26.28 11.19 15.07
C ARG A 484 26.93 9.87 14.65
N GLU A 485 26.23 8.77 14.89
CA GLU A 485 26.65 7.47 14.38
C GLU A 485 26.11 7.27 12.97
N TYR A 486 26.90 6.67 12.08
CA TYR A 486 26.48 6.35 10.72
C TYR A 486 26.53 4.83 10.50
N PHE A 487 25.38 4.25 10.14
CA PHE A 487 25.22 2.83 9.85
C PHE A 487 25.56 2.53 8.39
N LYS A 488 26.86 2.49 8.10
CA LYS A 488 27.37 2.28 6.75
C LYS A 488 26.87 0.98 6.12
N THR A 489 26.28 1.09 4.93
CA THR A 489 25.90 -0.07 4.10
C THR A 489 27.09 -0.48 3.21
N ARG A 490 27.07 -1.69 2.61
CA ARG A 490 28.18 -2.21 1.78
C ARG A 490 28.09 -1.82 0.29
N TYR A 491 27.17 -0.93 -0.08
CA TYR A 491 26.73 -0.79 -1.48
C TYR A 491 27.33 0.39 -2.24
N HIS A 492 28.09 1.26 -1.57
CA HIS A 492 28.70 2.46 -2.16
C HIS A 492 30.13 2.70 -1.66
N GLU A 493 30.85 3.55 -2.39
CA GLU A 493 32.19 4.01 -2.02
C GLU A 493 32.15 5.05 -0.89
N ASP A 494 33.22 5.13 -0.11
CA ASP A 494 33.35 6.05 1.02
C ASP A 494 33.27 7.53 0.58
N ALA A 495 32.45 8.34 1.26
CA ALA A 495 32.41 9.78 1.02
C ALA A 495 33.64 10.44 1.64
N THR A 496 34.73 10.53 0.88
CA THR A 496 36.05 10.99 1.36
C THR A 496 36.48 12.34 0.82
N SER A 497 35.76 12.86 -0.18
CA SER A 497 36.13 14.11 -0.85
C SER A 497 35.91 15.31 0.07
N GLU A 498 37.00 15.98 0.45
CA GLU A 498 36.96 17.20 1.26
C GLU A 498 36.64 18.47 0.44
N ARG A 499 36.13 18.32 -0.80
CA ARG A 499 35.80 19.44 -1.71
C ARG A 499 35.06 20.55 -0.95
N PHE A 500 33.99 20.24 -0.24
CA PHE A 500 33.15 21.27 0.38
C PHE A 500 33.46 21.59 1.86
N LYS A 501 34.59 21.09 2.41
CA LYS A 501 34.87 21.18 3.86
C LYS A 501 34.82 22.60 4.44
N ASP A 502 35.14 23.60 3.63
CA ASP A 502 35.23 24.98 4.06
C ASP A 502 33.85 25.65 4.19
N LEU A 503 32.79 25.05 3.61
CA LEU A 503 31.41 25.54 3.72
C LEU A 503 30.77 25.19 5.06
N HIS A 504 31.26 24.17 5.77
CA HIS A 504 30.55 23.63 6.93
C HIS A 504 30.53 24.57 8.14
N SER A 505 31.46 25.55 8.15
CA SER A 505 31.50 26.64 9.12
C SER A 505 30.59 27.82 8.78
N ILE A 506 29.92 27.77 7.61
CA ILE A 506 29.22 28.91 7.03
C ILE A 506 27.72 28.71 7.18
N THR A 507 27.08 29.67 7.83
CA THR A 507 25.67 29.62 8.18
C THR A 507 24.76 30.16 7.09
N VAL A 508 25.23 31.10 6.27
CA VAL A 508 24.42 31.74 5.22
C VAL A 508 25.26 31.94 3.96
N GLY A 509 24.72 31.56 2.79
CA GLY A 509 25.37 31.71 1.50
C GLY A 509 24.38 31.60 0.34
N VAL A 510 24.72 32.22 -0.79
CA VAL A 510 23.88 32.28 -2.00
C VAL A 510 24.62 31.62 -3.15
N MET A 511 24.01 30.62 -3.81
CA MET A 511 24.63 29.98 -4.99
C MET A 511 24.22 30.69 -6.28
N LYS A 512 25.21 31.05 -7.10
CA LYS A 512 25.04 31.59 -8.45
C LYS A 512 26.05 30.94 -9.39
N GLY A 513 25.56 30.14 -10.33
CA GLY A 513 26.42 29.24 -11.09
C GLY A 513 27.06 28.22 -10.14
N GLU A 514 28.30 27.85 -10.42
CA GLU A 514 29.09 26.98 -9.54
C GLU A 514 29.60 27.68 -8.27
N TRP A 515 29.35 28.99 -8.09
CA TRP A 515 29.89 29.78 -6.99
C TRP A 515 28.88 29.99 -5.86
N ILE A 516 29.30 29.71 -4.63
CA ILE A 516 28.60 30.04 -3.39
C ILE A 516 29.19 31.33 -2.85
N TYR A 517 28.39 32.38 -2.80
CA TYR A 517 28.73 33.70 -2.30
C TYR A 517 28.42 33.80 -0.82
N ILE A 518 29.39 34.28 -0.03
CA ILE A 518 29.35 34.30 1.43
C ILE A 518 29.76 35.68 1.94
N ASP A 519 28.95 36.27 2.82
CA ASP A 519 29.24 37.54 3.50
C ASP A 519 29.68 37.26 4.94
N LEU A 520 30.95 37.54 5.25
CA LEU A 520 31.54 37.34 6.58
C LEU A 520 31.62 38.66 7.37
N GLY A 521 30.92 39.70 6.91
CA GLY A 521 30.94 41.04 7.50
C GLY A 521 32.11 41.88 7.00
N ASP A 522 33.33 41.59 7.49
CA ASP A 522 34.54 42.35 7.11
C ASP A 522 35.11 41.90 5.75
N GLU A 523 34.75 40.69 5.30
CA GLU A 523 35.16 40.14 4.01
C GLU A 523 33.96 39.49 3.30
N LYS A 524 33.85 39.70 1.99
CA LYS A 524 32.93 38.97 1.12
C LYS A 524 33.74 38.02 0.25
N ILE A 525 33.32 36.75 0.17
CA ILE A 525 34.00 35.73 -0.64
C ILE A 525 33.00 35.02 -1.56
N LYS A 526 33.53 34.39 -2.60
CA LYS A 526 32.83 33.35 -3.37
C LYS A 526 33.65 32.07 -3.39
N TYR A 527 32.98 30.94 -3.40
CA TYR A 527 33.57 29.61 -3.27
C TYR A 527 32.90 28.58 -4.19
N ASP A 528 33.67 27.84 -4.99
CA ASP A 528 33.16 26.83 -5.94
C ASP A 528 33.31 25.38 -5.44
N GLY A 529 33.68 25.20 -4.16
CA GLY A 529 34.10 23.90 -3.63
C GLY A 529 35.61 23.64 -3.76
N THR A 530 36.38 24.51 -4.40
CA THR A 530 37.83 24.29 -4.56
C THR A 530 38.65 25.55 -4.31
N GLN A 531 38.14 26.71 -4.71
CA GLN A 531 38.83 27.98 -4.67
C GLN A 531 37.98 29.02 -3.95
N LYS A 532 38.63 29.79 -3.07
CA LYS A 532 38.05 30.98 -2.44
C LYS A 532 38.54 32.22 -3.17
N GLN A 533 37.64 33.13 -3.51
CA GLN A 533 37.97 34.41 -4.13
C GLN A 533 37.27 35.53 -3.38
N SER A 534 37.99 36.59 -3.01
CA SER A 534 37.37 37.79 -2.44
C SER A 534 36.49 38.49 -3.49
N VAL A 535 35.33 38.97 -3.06
CA VAL A 535 34.35 39.64 -3.91
C VAL A 535 34.46 41.15 -3.67
N GLN A 536 34.81 41.90 -4.71
CA GLN A 536 34.72 43.35 -4.69
C GLN A 536 33.32 43.79 -5.10
N GLY A 537 32.54 44.34 -4.15
CA GLY A 537 31.22 44.91 -4.41
C GLY A 537 30.10 44.34 -3.54
N GLU A 538 28.87 44.45 -4.04
CA GLU A 538 27.69 43.93 -3.37
C GLU A 538 27.49 42.45 -3.65
N MET A 539 26.96 41.75 -2.65
CA MET A 539 26.61 40.34 -2.74
C MET A 539 25.48 40.15 -3.77
N PRO A 540 25.45 39.02 -4.49
CA PRO A 540 24.32 38.70 -5.36
C PRO A 540 23.02 38.72 -4.57
N ILE A 541 21.99 39.28 -5.17
CA ILE A 541 20.66 39.36 -4.57
C ILE A 541 19.78 38.30 -5.21
N ASP A 542 19.15 37.48 -4.38
CA ASP A 542 18.16 36.49 -4.80
C ASP A 542 16.76 37.03 -4.74
N ILE A 543 15.89 36.50 -5.61
CA ILE A 543 14.45 36.74 -5.58
C ILE A 543 13.79 35.37 -5.48
N LEU A 544 12.89 35.21 -4.51
CA LEU A 544 11.95 34.12 -4.40
C LEU A 544 10.57 34.66 -4.76
N LEU A 545 9.86 34.00 -5.66
CA LEU A 545 8.46 34.28 -5.96
C LEU A 545 7.62 33.09 -5.54
N ASN A 546 6.73 33.29 -4.56
CA ASN A 546 5.93 32.23 -3.93
C ASN A 546 6.80 31.04 -3.47
N GLY A 547 7.95 31.33 -2.86
CA GLY A 547 8.93 30.32 -2.44
C GLY A 547 9.84 29.76 -3.55
N TYR A 548 9.60 30.07 -4.82
CA TYR A 548 10.40 29.58 -5.95
C TYR A 548 11.51 30.55 -6.36
N PRO A 549 12.79 30.13 -6.41
CA PRO A 549 13.89 30.96 -6.87
C PRO A 549 13.67 31.50 -8.28
N GLN A 550 13.90 32.81 -8.45
CA GLN A 550 13.80 33.49 -9.72
C GLN A 550 15.19 33.75 -10.29
N HIS A 551 15.32 33.52 -11.60
CA HIS A 551 16.54 33.77 -12.32
C HIS A 551 16.28 34.75 -13.47
N TYR A 552 17.12 35.78 -13.54
CA TYR A 552 17.04 36.83 -14.55
C TYR A 552 18.43 37.05 -15.15
N ASP A 553 18.46 37.35 -16.44
CA ASP A 553 19.69 37.65 -17.17
C ASP A 553 20.47 38.86 -16.60
N GLN A 554 19.74 39.84 -16.07
CA GLN A 554 20.28 40.87 -15.19
C GLN A 554 19.83 40.60 -13.75
N THR A 555 20.78 40.38 -12.85
CA THR A 555 20.49 40.21 -11.43
C THR A 555 20.07 41.54 -10.78
N PRO A 556 19.33 41.50 -9.66
CA PRO A 556 19.03 42.70 -8.88
C PRO A 556 20.31 43.36 -8.38
N VAL A 557 20.27 44.69 -8.23
CA VAL A 557 21.42 45.48 -7.80
C VAL A 557 21.04 46.40 -6.66
N MET A 558 21.98 46.67 -5.76
CA MET A 558 21.81 47.69 -4.73
C MET A 558 22.37 49.02 -5.21
N MET A 559 21.58 50.08 -5.11
CA MET A 559 21.98 51.44 -5.47
C MET A 559 21.44 52.43 -4.46
N ASN A 560 22.30 53.26 -3.87
CA ASN A 560 21.93 54.24 -2.83
C ASN A 560 21.09 53.64 -1.69
N ASN A 561 21.44 52.43 -1.23
CA ASN A 561 20.69 51.70 -0.19
C ASN A 561 19.24 51.37 -0.59
N ARG A 562 18.99 51.18 -1.90
CA ARG A 562 17.74 50.67 -2.47
C ARG A 562 18.02 49.54 -3.43
N THR A 563 17.24 48.47 -3.33
CA THR A 563 17.34 47.33 -4.25
C THR A 563 16.53 47.62 -5.50
N LEU A 564 17.20 47.57 -6.65
CA LEU A 564 16.60 47.66 -7.96
C LEU A 564 16.48 46.26 -8.54
N VAL A 565 15.28 45.90 -9.00
CA VAL A 565 14.95 44.58 -9.58
C VAL A 565 14.64 44.70 -11.07
N PRO A 566 14.85 43.64 -11.87
CA PRO A 566 14.50 43.63 -13.29
C PRO A 566 12.99 43.74 -13.45
N LEU A 567 12.51 44.84 -14.03
CA LEU A 567 11.07 45.07 -14.17
C LEU A 567 10.42 43.99 -15.02
N ARG A 568 10.95 43.73 -16.21
CA ARG A 568 10.31 42.83 -17.18
C ARG A 568 10.12 41.43 -16.61
N GLY A 569 11.23 40.80 -16.22
CA GLY A 569 11.20 39.41 -15.74
C GLY A 569 10.32 39.24 -14.50
N LEU A 570 10.37 40.19 -13.55
CA LEU A 570 9.57 40.09 -12.35
C LEU A 570 8.08 40.35 -12.60
N PHE A 571 7.74 41.34 -13.43
CA PHE A 571 6.34 41.66 -13.73
C PHE A 571 5.69 40.57 -14.58
N GLU A 572 6.41 40.01 -15.55
CA GLU A 572 5.95 38.88 -16.36
C GLU A 572 5.76 37.62 -15.51
N ALA A 573 6.69 37.32 -14.59
CA ALA A 573 6.52 36.23 -13.62
C ALA A 573 5.31 36.43 -12.70
N LEU A 574 4.93 37.69 -12.44
CA LEU A 574 3.73 38.07 -11.69
C LEU A 574 2.46 38.11 -12.58
N GLY A 575 2.54 37.72 -13.86
CA GLY A 575 1.41 37.64 -14.78
C GLY A 575 1.08 38.94 -15.53
N ALA A 576 1.97 39.93 -15.53
CA ALA A 576 1.80 41.16 -16.29
C ALA A 576 2.42 41.08 -17.69
N VAL A 577 1.84 41.79 -18.65
CA VAL A 577 2.46 42.01 -19.97
C VAL A 577 3.27 43.29 -19.92
N VAL A 578 4.55 43.24 -20.33
CA VAL A 578 5.46 44.39 -20.30
C VAL A 578 5.80 44.85 -21.72
N GLU A 579 5.54 46.12 -21.99
CA GLU A 579 5.85 46.80 -23.25
C GLU A 579 6.92 47.88 -23.02
N TRP A 580 7.74 48.12 -24.04
CA TRP A 580 8.77 49.16 -24.03
C TRP A 580 8.48 50.18 -25.12
N ASP A 581 8.36 51.45 -24.73
CA ASP A 581 8.29 52.57 -25.66
C ASP A 581 9.64 53.29 -25.73
N PRO A 582 10.40 53.14 -26.83
CA PRO A 582 11.70 53.78 -26.99
C PRO A 582 11.61 55.29 -27.23
N THR A 583 10.46 55.82 -27.66
CA THR A 583 10.32 57.26 -27.96
C THR A 583 10.24 58.09 -26.69
N THR A 584 9.62 57.54 -25.65
CA THR A 584 9.44 58.16 -24.34
C THR A 584 10.34 57.57 -23.27
N ASN A 585 11.16 56.55 -23.61
CA ASN A 585 11.94 55.75 -22.66
C ASN A 585 11.09 55.22 -21.50
N THR A 586 9.91 54.70 -21.81
CA THR A 586 8.92 54.27 -20.83
C THR A 586 8.68 52.76 -20.92
N ALA A 587 8.77 52.08 -19.77
CA ALA A 587 8.29 50.71 -19.62
C ALA A 587 6.84 50.75 -19.12
N LYS A 588 5.93 50.07 -19.81
CA LYS A 588 4.53 49.94 -19.44
C LYS A 588 4.22 48.49 -19.09
N ALA A 589 3.67 48.24 -17.92
CA ALA A 589 3.24 46.91 -17.51
C ALA A 589 1.73 46.89 -17.28
N THR A 590 1.05 45.86 -17.78
CA THR A 590 -0.40 45.70 -17.66
C THR A 590 -0.72 44.34 -17.08
N LYS A 591 -1.51 44.30 -15.99
CA LYS A 591 -2.04 43.08 -15.39
C LYS A 591 -3.50 43.30 -15.03
N ASP A 592 -4.40 42.48 -15.56
CA ASP A 592 -5.85 42.66 -15.43
C ASP A 592 -6.28 44.09 -15.83
N SER A 593 -6.80 44.88 -14.89
CA SER A 593 -7.14 46.30 -15.08
C SER A 593 -6.03 47.27 -14.66
N ASP A 594 -4.97 46.78 -14.02
CA ASP A 594 -3.91 47.60 -13.47
C ASP A 594 -2.87 47.94 -14.56
N VAL A 595 -2.63 49.23 -14.77
CA VAL A 595 -1.68 49.78 -15.74
C VAL A 595 -0.62 50.59 -15.01
N ILE A 596 0.62 50.15 -15.17
CA ILE A 596 1.81 50.75 -14.55
C ILE A 596 2.68 51.31 -15.67
N SER A 597 3.17 52.54 -15.51
CA SER A 597 4.10 53.16 -16.47
C SER A 597 5.27 53.82 -15.76
N ILE A 598 6.48 53.55 -16.23
CA ILE A 598 7.73 53.98 -15.58
C ILE A 598 8.66 54.55 -16.64
N THR A 599 9.07 55.80 -16.48
CA THR A 599 10.01 56.46 -17.37
C THR A 599 11.43 56.35 -16.81
N ILE A 600 12.37 55.88 -17.63
CA ILE A 600 13.78 55.70 -17.24
C ILE A 600 14.45 57.06 -16.98
N GLY A 601 15.27 57.13 -15.92
CA GLY A 601 15.95 58.36 -15.51
C GLY A 601 15.03 59.36 -14.80
N SER A 602 13.79 58.96 -14.47
CA SER A 602 12.85 59.74 -13.68
C SER A 602 12.49 59.02 -12.38
N ARG A 603 12.11 59.80 -11.37
CA ARG A 603 11.44 59.29 -10.16
C ARG A 603 9.92 59.27 -10.31
N GLN A 604 9.38 59.69 -11.45
CA GLN A 604 7.95 59.63 -11.71
C GLN A 604 7.59 58.29 -12.35
N ALA A 605 6.62 57.62 -11.75
CA ALA A 605 5.88 56.50 -12.31
C ALA A 605 4.39 56.82 -12.23
N SER A 606 3.55 56.03 -12.89
CA SER A 606 2.10 56.08 -12.68
C SER A 606 1.54 54.68 -12.47
N HIS A 607 0.50 54.61 -11.63
CA HIS A 607 -0.31 53.42 -11.41
C HIS A 607 -1.79 53.81 -11.63
N ASN A 608 -2.41 53.23 -12.64
CA ASN A 608 -3.80 53.54 -13.06
C ASN A 608 -4.04 55.03 -13.33
N GLY A 609 -3.06 55.68 -13.98
CA GLY A 609 -3.11 57.10 -14.31
C GLY A 609 -2.90 58.06 -13.13
N LYS A 610 -2.65 57.55 -11.92
CA LYS A 610 -2.22 58.36 -10.77
C LYS A 610 -0.71 58.37 -10.66
N ASP A 611 -0.15 59.56 -10.46
CA ASP A 611 1.29 59.73 -10.30
C ASP A 611 1.79 59.09 -8.98
N VAL A 612 2.90 58.36 -9.08
CA VAL A 612 3.62 57.73 -7.98
C VAL A 612 5.07 58.19 -8.03
N ILE A 613 5.61 58.63 -6.89
CA ILE A 613 7.02 59.04 -6.79
C ILE A 613 7.86 57.88 -6.27
N LEU A 614 8.79 57.41 -7.10
CA LEU A 614 9.75 56.38 -6.75
C LEU A 614 10.77 56.89 -5.74
N ASP A 615 11.10 56.05 -4.75
CA ASP A 615 12.10 56.38 -3.75
C ASP A 615 13.54 56.36 -4.31
N GLN A 616 13.77 55.66 -5.42
CA GLN A 616 14.98 55.69 -6.24
C GLN A 616 14.59 55.75 -7.74
N GLU A 617 15.35 56.47 -8.56
CA GLU A 617 15.07 56.53 -10.01
C GLU A 617 15.15 55.15 -10.68
N ALA A 618 14.26 54.89 -11.63
CA ALA A 618 14.37 53.72 -12.49
C ALA A 618 15.55 53.90 -13.45
N LYS A 619 16.36 52.84 -13.64
CA LYS A 619 17.57 52.89 -14.46
C LYS A 619 17.61 51.79 -15.50
N MET A 620 18.35 52.07 -16.57
CA MET A 620 18.76 51.06 -17.51
C MET A 620 20.16 50.54 -17.13
N ILE A 621 20.28 49.24 -16.89
CA ILE A 621 21.55 48.56 -16.58
C ILE A 621 21.68 47.39 -17.53
N ASN A 622 22.77 47.34 -18.31
CA ASN A 622 23.02 46.30 -19.32
C ASN A 622 21.82 46.06 -20.28
N GLY A 623 21.11 47.12 -20.65
CA GLY A 623 19.93 47.02 -21.52
C GLY A 623 18.69 46.42 -20.85
N ARG A 624 18.64 46.36 -19.52
CA ARG A 624 17.46 45.95 -18.74
C ARG A 624 16.95 47.11 -17.89
N THR A 625 15.63 47.23 -17.82
CA THR A 625 14.94 48.22 -16.97
C THR A 625 14.93 47.73 -15.54
N MET A 626 15.54 48.50 -14.64
CA MET A 626 15.70 48.19 -13.23
C MET A 626 14.88 49.20 -12.41
N VAL A 627 14.03 48.68 -11.52
CA VAL A 627 13.07 49.50 -10.76
C VAL A 627 13.14 49.21 -9.27
N PRO A 628 12.82 50.19 -8.39
CA PRO A 628 12.88 49.96 -6.96
C PRO A 628 11.92 48.85 -6.53
N LEU A 629 12.44 47.91 -5.73
CA LEU A 629 11.67 46.78 -5.23
C LEU A 629 10.36 47.20 -4.54
N ARG A 630 10.41 48.28 -3.76
CA ARG A 630 9.24 48.85 -3.06
C ARG A 630 8.12 49.24 -4.01
N PHE A 631 8.45 49.76 -5.19
CA PHE A 631 7.45 50.10 -6.18
C PHE A 631 6.75 48.86 -6.73
N VAL A 632 7.48 47.76 -6.90
CA VAL A 632 6.93 46.48 -7.34
C VAL A 632 5.92 45.95 -6.31
N SER A 633 6.26 45.99 -5.02
CA SER A 633 5.37 45.53 -3.94
C SER A 633 4.09 46.36 -3.87
N GLU A 634 4.20 47.68 -3.95
CA GLU A 634 3.07 48.61 -3.88
C GLU A 634 2.15 48.54 -5.11
N SER A 635 2.68 48.20 -6.28
CA SER A 635 1.92 48.26 -7.55
C SER A 635 1.22 46.96 -7.93
N LEU A 636 1.69 45.79 -7.47
CA LEU A 636 1.19 44.49 -7.92
C LEU A 636 0.48 43.66 -6.82
N ARG A 637 0.16 44.28 -5.68
CA ARG A 637 -0.51 43.64 -4.52
C ARG A 637 0.24 42.41 -3.97
N ALA A 638 1.56 42.35 -4.17
CA ALA A 638 2.41 41.30 -3.65
C ALA A 638 3.00 41.70 -2.28
N THR A 639 3.14 40.73 -1.38
CA THR A 639 3.90 40.93 -0.13
C THR A 639 5.37 40.79 -0.45
N VAL A 640 6.20 41.74 -0.03
CA VAL A 640 7.64 41.69 -0.29
C VAL A 640 8.40 41.77 1.03
N ASN A 641 9.30 40.82 1.24
CA ASN A 641 10.22 40.76 2.37
C ASN A 641 11.68 40.81 1.90
N TRP A 642 12.54 41.48 2.65
CA TRP A 642 13.98 41.56 2.39
C TRP A 642 14.75 40.97 3.57
N ASN A 643 15.53 39.93 3.33
CA ASN A 643 16.50 39.41 4.29
C ASN A 643 17.88 40.01 3.98
N GLY A 644 18.40 40.81 4.91
CA GLY A 644 19.67 41.52 4.75
C GLY A 644 20.92 40.66 4.91
N GLU A 645 20.83 39.52 5.60
CA GLU A 645 21.92 38.57 5.82
C GLU A 645 22.07 37.66 4.61
N SER A 646 20.97 37.03 4.16
CA SER A 646 20.96 36.15 2.98
C SER A 646 20.80 36.89 1.65
N LYS A 647 20.67 38.22 1.67
CA LYS A 647 20.47 39.07 0.49
C LYS A 647 19.34 38.58 -0.41
N THR A 648 18.27 38.08 0.22
CA THR A 648 17.15 37.47 -0.49
C THR A 648 15.90 38.33 -0.38
N ILE A 649 15.25 38.54 -1.52
CA ILE A 649 13.93 39.14 -1.63
C ILE A 649 12.91 38.00 -1.71
N SER A 650 11.92 37.96 -0.83
CA SER A 650 10.77 37.05 -0.98
C SER A 650 9.54 37.83 -1.41
N ILE A 651 8.85 37.35 -2.43
CA ILE A 651 7.67 37.98 -3.05
C ILE A 651 6.54 36.96 -3.03
N ASP A 652 5.50 37.22 -2.26
CA ASP A 652 4.34 36.34 -2.14
C ASP A 652 3.09 37.00 -2.72
N THR A 653 2.50 36.36 -3.72
CA THR A 653 1.24 36.78 -4.33
C THR A 653 0.07 36.10 -3.63
N LYS A 654 -0.94 36.88 -3.24
CA LYS A 654 -2.19 36.35 -2.65
C LYS A 654 -3.09 35.68 -3.68
#